data_AF-J7MCB1-F1
#
_entry.id   AF-J7MCB1-F1
#
_cell.length_a   1.000
_cell.length_b   1.000
_cell.length_c   1.000
_cell.angle_alpha   90.00
_cell.angle_beta   90.00
_cell.angle_gamma   90.00
#
_symmetry.space_group_name_H-M   'P 1'
#
loop_
_entity.id
_entity.type
_entity.pdbx_description
1 polymer ?
#
loop_
_entity_poly.entity_id
_entity_poly.type
_entity_poly.pdbx_seq_one_letter_code
_entity_poly.pdbx_strand_id
1 'polypeptide(L)'
;MTANKPDDVINTSHGVSNFKRCAVDRGYYKDDFIKLFTSPYQSLQAIDLWAYLRITTLRKLVHEFMETFKGEKVQFVDLGSGLSTFSLYLLHTYENVVCFDMDFIHHMRHKAQLIHSSNRFSHLNYKLVDGLLVSDTYKMVHMDFENLEEVYKLEDHGVSRDLPTFFLSEFCLTYVENDKSDKVIEFLAGFSNRPSAYAFLDYVGSWTKFGKWYSDLFEKFGAEFKSFRKYDTIEKHVRRHKELGWDYTMVNQMTFTYNEILTDEERRRVVNLDNFKDFHEAGVYCNHTVIGAAVKPKEELSRLVDLYDSAKKGQHSGKKSPDFIPYDHGFDPDEFDECFNSSRLFTAHSCILGLQVMSNEKRASKFSWSPLIIVLKRNSIELKYYEGEHYKYFAPKTPQIPFHSMYSYIRVTGNRKIFEKFIRCSPNQKIQFVNLGSGLDITSLWILEKFKNAVCFDLDLESQIRMKVNVIKNTQELLNMFPEHTITDTTFHSDKYHILPCDFRNLDELDKLKEFGFSSELPTIYLSEFVLTYVENHLSNKVIERLSNMCSGPSILLYHEYKNNTPLYSLTEYYTEELQIERFFIINYKLIRYKTLGWDNTHILYYNSVYNYMIDKNERKRVRSIENFKDMKHLAVMCSHSAIGVSVKNCNGMEDFLKFLDSSHFDDDLDNMLPKYSDKEIESVFDLKFFDEITQHLYNVTCAPNTEESRAFFDRFSKFS
;
A
#
# COMPACT_ATOMS: atom_id res chain seq x y z
N MET A 1 -4.77 -11.55 25.79
CA MET A 1 -3.93 -10.99 24.70
C MET A 1 -3.42 -12.17 23.89
N THR A 2 -3.60 -12.13 22.58
CA THR A 2 -3.08 -13.15 21.65
C THR A 2 -1.62 -12.82 21.31
N ALA A 3 -0.75 -13.83 21.28
CA ALA A 3 0.62 -13.65 20.81
C ALA A 3 0.61 -13.14 19.36
N ASN A 4 1.59 -12.30 19.01
CA ASN A 4 1.77 -11.85 17.62
C ASN A 4 2.09 -13.05 16.73
N LYS A 5 1.59 -13.07 15.49
CA LYS A 5 1.97 -14.12 14.54
C LYS A 5 3.34 -13.78 13.96
N PRO A 6 4.28 -14.75 13.87
CA PRO A 6 5.63 -14.49 13.35
C PRO A 6 5.63 -13.80 11.97
N ASP A 7 4.79 -14.24 11.04
CA ASP A 7 4.73 -13.66 9.68
C ASP A 7 4.32 -12.18 9.67
N ASP A 8 3.41 -11.78 10.57
CA ASP A 8 2.93 -10.40 10.65
C ASP A 8 4.04 -9.47 11.19
N VAL A 9 4.85 -9.97 12.14
CA VAL A 9 6.02 -9.25 12.69
C VAL A 9 7.17 -9.20 11.68
N ILE A 10 7.44 -10.27 10.93
CA ILE A 10 8.51 -10.32 9.92
C ILE A 10 8.32 -9.24 8.85
N ASN A 11 7.09 -8.97 8.44
CA ASN A 11 6.77 -7.92 7.46
C ASN A 11 7.29 -6.53 7.87
N THR A 12 7.37 -6.25 9.17
CA THR A 12 7.89 -4.96 9.67
C THR A 12 9.34 -4.72 9.28
N SER A 13 10.15 -5.79 9.19
CA SER A 13 11.54 -5.67 8.75
C SER A 13 11.66 -5.23 7.30
N HIS A 14 10.77 -5.68 6.41
CA HIS A 14 10.83 -5.29 5.00
C HIS A 14 10.54 -3.81 4.83
N GLY A 15 9.51 -3.28 5.51
CA GLY A 15 9.20 -1.86 5.43
C GLY A 15 10.26 -0.96 6.05
N VAL A 16 10.90 -1.38 7.15
CA VAL A 16 12.01 -0.60 7.74
C VAL A 16 13.21 -0.56 6.79
N SER A 17 13.52 -1.66 6.08
CA SER A 17 14.57 -1.68 5.06
C SER A 17 14.28 -0.70 3.92
N ASN A 18 13.02 -0.58 3.49
CA ASN A 18 12.61 0.38 2.46
C ASN A 18 12.92 1.83 2.88
N PHE A 19 12.63 2.20 4.12
CA PHE A 19 12.90 3.55 4.63
C PHE A 19 14.40 3.82 4.74
N LYS A 20 15.15 2.84 5.26
CA LYS A 20 16.62 2.90 5.33
C LYS A 20 17.22 3.06 3.93
N ARG A 21 16.65 2.38 2.92
CA ARG A 21 17.06 2.45 1.51
C ARG A 21 16.80 3.82 0.89
N CYS A 22 15.62 4.39 1.11
CA CYS A 22 15.28 5.73 0.63
C CYS A 22 16.21 6.79 1.21
N ALA A 23 16.44 6.76 2.53
CA ALA A 23 17.39 7.64 3.19
C ALA A 23 18.82 7.54 2.60
N VAL A 24 19.28 6.33 2.24
CA VAL A 24 20.57 6.13 1.56
C VAL A 24 20.56 6.71 0.14
N ASP A 25 19.49 6.47 -0.63
CA ASP A 25 19.37 6.98 -2.00
C ASP A 25 19.30 8.52 -2.05
N ARG A 26 18.71 9.15 -1.03
CA ARG A 26 18.69 10.62 -0.85
C ARG A 26 19.98 11.19 -0.21
N GLY A 27 20.96 10.34 0.09
CA GLY A 27 22.27 10.77 0.58
C GLY A 27 22.33 11.12 2.06
N TYR A 28 21.33 10.75 2.87
CA TYR A 28 21.38 10.99 4.32
C TYR A 28 22.59 10.30 4.96
N TYR A 29 22.84 9.03 4.59
CA TYR A 29 24.02 8.28 5.02
C TYR A 29 24.45 7.25 3.96
N LYS A 30 25.68 6.76 4.09
CA LYS A 30 26.24 5.73 3.22
C LYS A 30 25.94 4.33 3.73
N ASP A 31 25.43 3.48 2.85
CA ASP A 31 25.29 2.03 3.01
C ASP A 31 25.50 1.33 1.67
N ASP A 32 26.58 0.56 1.55
CA ASP A 32 26.97 -0.11 0.30
C ASP A 32 26.24 -1.45 0.09
N PHE A 33 25.44 -1.88 1.07
CA PHE A 33 24.83 -3.20 1.16
C PHE A 33 23.31 -3.16 1.02
N ILE A 34 22.65 -2.09 1.46
CA ILE A 34 21.17 -2.01 1.53
C ILE A 34 20.47 -2.28 0.19
N LYS A 35 21.13 -1.97 -0.93
CA LYS A 35 20.69 -2.26 -2.31
C LYS A 35 20.43 -3.74 -2.58
N LEU A 36 21.06 -4.63 -1.81
CA LEU A 36 20.93 -6.08 -1.94
C LEU A 36 19.66 -6.60 -1.26
N PHE A 37 19.13 -5.86 -0.29
CA PHE A 37 18.03 -6.32 0.57
C PHE A 37 16.69 -5.66 0.22
N THR A 38 16.71 -4.61 -0.59
CA THR A 38 15.49 -3.88 -0.98
C THR A 38 15.68 -3.06 -2.25
N SER A 39 14.62 -3.00 -3.04
CA SER A 39 14.50 -2.12 -4.21
C SER A 39 14.42 -0.64 -3.79
N PRO A 40 14.71 0.31 -4.71
CA PRO A 40 14.48 1.73 -4.45
C PRO A 40 13.05 1.99 -3.96
N TYR A 41 12.91 2.90 -3.02
CA TYR A 41 11.65 3.24 -2.37
C TYR A 41 11.60 4.76 -2.16
N GLN A 42 10.39 5.32 -2.05
CA GLN A 42 10.16 6.73 -1.72
C GLN A 42 9.40 6.82 -0.39
N SER A 43 10.04 7.38 0.64
CA SER A 43 9.42 7.71 1.94
C SER A 43 9.14 9.22 2.06
N LEU A 44 8.39 9.59 3.11
CA LEU A 44 8.34 10.98 3.56
C LEU A 44 9.72 11.41 4.07
N GLN A 45 10.09 12.67 3.82
CA GLN A 45 11.36 13.23 4.27
C GLN A 45 11.56 13.10 5.79
N ALA A 46 10.47 13.23 6.58
CA ALA A 46 10.50 13.06 8.03
C ALA A 46 10.87 11.63 8.45
N ILE A 47 10.45 10.62 7.67
CA ILE A 47 10.80 9.21 7.91
C ILE A 47 12.25 8.94 7.50
N ASP A 48 12.72 9.52 6.40
CA ASP A 48 14.12 9.39 5.99
C ASP A 48 15.06 10.02 7.01
N LEU A 49 14.71 11.21 7.52
CA LEU A 49 15.40 11.87 8.62
C LEU A 49 15.40 10.98 9.86
N TRP A 50 14.25 10.42 10.24
CA TRP A 50 14.17 9.52 11.39
C TRP A 50 14.99 8.23 11.21
N ALA A 51 14.97 7.60 10.04
CA ALA A 51 15.83 6.46 9.68
C ALA A 51 17.32 6.82 9.80
N TYR A 52 17.70 8.01 9.33
CA TYR A 52 19.04 8.54 9.45
C TYR A 52 19.46 8.74 10.91
N LEU A 53 18.61 9.35 11.74
CA LEU A 53 18.91 9.59 13.15
C LEU A 53 19.13 8.27 13.91
N ARG A 54 18.29 7.27 13.65
CA ARG A 54 18.43 5.91 14.21
C ARG A 54 19.81 5.32 13.91
N ILE A 55 20.17 5.24 12.63
CA ILE A 55 21.45 4.67 12.19
C ILE A 55 22.64 5.49 12.69
N THR A 56 22.52 6.81 12.73
CA THR A 56 23.60 7.69 13.18
C THR A 56 23.94 7.45 14.65
N THR A 57 22.94 7.36 15.52
CA THR A 57 23.18 7.08 16.94
C THR A 57 23.70 5.66 17.16
N LEU A 58 23.13 4.67 16.49
CA LEU A 58 23.64 3.29 16.58
C LEU A 58 25.11 3.18 16.14
N ARG A 59 25.48 3.80 15.01
CA ARG A 59 26.87 3.82 14.53
C ARG A 59 27.81 4.52 15.51
N LYS A 60 27.37 5.60 16.17
CA LYS A 60 28.18 6.29 17.18
C LYS A 60 28.34 5.45 18.45
N LEU A 61 27.26 4.85 18.97
CA LEU A 61 27.32 3.99 20.16
C LEU A 61 28.25 2.79 19.95
N VAL A 62 28.09 2.07 18.84
CA VAL A 62 28.95 0.92 18.55
C VAL A 62 30.39 1.37 18.27
N HIS A 63 30.60 2.52 17.63
CA HIS A 63 31.95 3.06 17.42
C HIS A 63 32.68 3.30 18.73
N GLU A 64 32.04 3.95 19.70
CA GLU A 64 32.63 4.16 21.03
C GLU A 64 32.89 2.85 21.78
N PHE A 65 32.06 1.83 21.54
CA PHE A 65 32.29 0.49 22.08
C PHE A 65 33.52 -0.16 21.46
N MET A 66 33.63 -0.15 20.14
CA MET A 66 34.79 -0.70 19.42
C MET A 66 36.09 0.03 19.77
N GLU A 67 36.06 1.35 19.94
CA GLU A 67 37.24 2.13 20.36
C GLU A 67 37.64 1.88 21.81
N THR A 68 36.69 1.56 22.70
CA THR A 68 37.01 1.13 24.08
C THR A 68 37.87 -0.14 24.09
N PHE A 69 37.58 -1.08 23.17
CA PHE A 69 38.27 -2.37 23.05
C PHE A 69 39.16 -2.44 21.82
N LYS A 70 39.77 -1.31 21.43
CA LYS A 70 40.59 -1.22 20.23
C LYS A 70 41.75 -2.24 20.29
N GLY A 71 41.82 -3.11 19.28
CA GLY A 71 42.83 -4.16 19.20
C GLY A 71 42.43 -5.47 19.89
N GLU A 72 41.33 -5.51 20.64
CA GLU A 72 40.74 -6.75 21.16
C GLU A 72 39.71 -7.32 20.19
N LYS A 73 39.40 -8.61 20.34
CA LYS A 73 38.30 -9.26 19.64
C LYS A 73 36.98 -8.92 20.34
N VAL A 74 35.99 -8.46 19.59
CA VAL A 74 34.70 -7.97 20.11
C VAL A 74 33.55 -8.72 19.45
N GLN A 75 32.44 -8.90 20.18
CA GLN A 75 31.21 -9.49 19.63
C GLN A 75 30.13 -8.43 19.44
N PHE A 76 29.44 -8.52 18.31
CA PHE A 76 28.22 -7.77 18.04
C PHE A 76 27.06 -8.76 17.83
N VAL A 77 25.97 -8.59 18.56
CA VAL A 77 24.81 -9.50 18.53
C VAL A 77 23.56 -8.68 18.21
N ASP A 78 22.99 -8.89 17.02
CA ASP A 78 21.80 -8.20 16.53
C ASP A 78 20.55 -9.07 16.73
N LEU A 79 19.73 -8.70 17.71
CA LEU A 79 18.51 -9.39 18.11
C LEU A 79 17.34 -8.89 17.26
N GLY A 80 16.73 -9.79 16.49
CA GLY A 80 15.73 -9.43 15.49
C GLY A 80 16.36 -8.65 14.36
N SER A 81 17.51 -9.13 13.86
CA SER A 81 18.32 -8.43 12.88
C SER A 81 17.57 -8.16 11.58
N GLY A 82 16.50 -8.90 11.30
CA GLY A 82 15.75 -8.86 10.06
C GLY A 82 16.66 -8.71 8.84
N LEU A 83 16.33 -7.78 7.95
CA LEU A 83 17.14 -7.42 6.78
C LEU A 83 18.19 -6.32 7.05
N SER A 84 18.53 -6.05 8.32
CA SER A 84 19.55 -5.07 8.71
C SER A 84 20.89 -5.36 8.03
N THR A 85 21.55 -4.31 7.57
CA THR A 85 22.91 -4.30 7.00
C THR A 85 23.98 -4.00 8.06
N PHE A 86 23.60 -3.82 9.33
CA PHE A 86 24.49 -3.28 10.35
C PHE A 86 25.68 -4.19 10.64
N SER A 87 25.46 -5.50 10.74
CA SER A 87 26.55 -6.49 10.86
C SER A 87 27.52 -6.44 9.69
N LEU A 88 27.03 -6.26 8.46
CA LEU A 88 27.88 -6.14 7.26
C LEU A 88 28.67 -4.83 7.27
N TYR A 89 28.06 -3.74 7.72
CA TYR A 89 28.76 -2.48 7.96
C TYR A 89 29.89 -2.64 8.98
N LEU A 90 29.65 -3.33 10.10
CA LEU A 90 30.68 -3.56 11.11
C LEU A 90 31.83 -4.43 10.59
N LEU A 91 31.52 -5.54 9.92
CA LEU A 91 32.54 -6.42 9.31
C LEU A 91 33.38 -5.72 8.24
N HIS A 92 32.79 -4.74 7.54
CA HIS A 92 33.53 -3.92 6.58
C HIS A 92 34.39 -2.84 7.25
N THR A 93 34.00 -2.37 8.44
CA THR A 93 34.63 -1.24 9.13
C THR A 93 35.70 -1.67 10.13
N TYR A 94 35.54 -2.84 10.75
CA TYR A 94 36.37 -3.33 11.84
C TYR A 94 36.88 -4.74 11.57
N GLU A 95 38.18 -4.97 11.75
CA GLU A 95 38.80 -6.28 11.53
C GLU A 95 38.55 -7.27 12.68
N ASN A 96 38.31 -6.77 13.89
CA ASN A 96 38.33 -7.58 15.11
C ASN A 96 36.92 -7.93 15.63
N VAL A 97 35.88 -7.78 14.81
CA VAL A 97 34.48 -8.01 15.22
C VAL A 97 33.97 -9.36 14.74
N VAL A 98 33.25 -10.07 15.61
CA VAL A 98 32.41 -11.21 15.24
C VAL A 98 30.95 -10.80 15.36
N CYS A 99 30.21 -10.90 14.27
CA CYS A 99 28.81 -10.49 14.20
C CYS A 99 27.87 -11.70 14.22
N PHE A 100 26.81 -11.61 15.02
CA PHE A 100 25.73 -12.58 15.11
C PHE A 100 24.41 -11.91 14.73
N ASP A 101 23.76 -12.40 13.67
CA ASP A 101 22.43 -11.96 13.26
C ASP A 101 21.40 -13.00 13.69
N MET A 102 20.41 -12.58 14.48
CA MET A 102 19.41 -13.48 15.07
C MET A 102 18.00 -13.07 14.65
N ASP A 103 17.21 -13.99 14.11
CA ASP A 103 15.80 -13.76 13.75
C ASP A 103 15.08 -15.11 13.53
N PHE A 104 13.80 -15.07 13.16
CA PHE A 104 13.05 -16.27 12.79
C PHE A 104 13.72 -17.01 11.61
N ILE A 105 13.69 -18.35 11.64
CA ILE A 105 14.43 -19.19 10.69
C ILE A 105 14.09 -18.89 9.23
N HIS A 106 12.81 -18.67 8.90
CA HIS A 106 12.38 -18.39 7.54
C HIS A 106 12.91 -17.05 7.04
N HIS A 107 12.95 -16.05 7.92
CA HIS A 107 13.45 -14.72 7.61
C HIS A 107 14.98 -14.71 7.46
N MET A 108 15.69 -15.40 8.36
CA MET A 108 17.14 -15.55 8.25
C MET A 108 17.56 -16.32 7.00
N ARG A 109 16.82 -17.36 6.61
CA ARG A 109 17.07 -18.08 5.34
C ARG A 109 16.87 -17.16 4.13
N HIS A 110 15.86 -16.29 4.15
CA HIS A 110 15.68 -15.30 3.09
C HIS A 110 16.88 -14.33 2.99
N LYS A 111 17.33 -13.78 4.13
CA LYS A 111 18.54 -12.93 4.17
C LYS A 111 19.79 -13.68 3.69
N ALA A 112 19.97 -14.93 4.12
CA ALA A 112 21.07 -15.79 3.70
C ALA A 112 21.07 -15.98 2.18
N GLN A 113 19.91 -16.23 1.57
CA GLN A 113 19.77 -16.36 0.12
C GLN A 113 20.16 -15.09 -0.64
N LEU A 114 19.75 -13.91 -0.15
CA LEU A 114 20.11 -12.61 -0.76
C LEU A 114 21.62 -12.37 -0.72
N ILE A 115 22.25 -12.61 0.43
CA ILE A 115 23.70 -12.48 0.61
C ILE A 115 24.44 -13.50 -0.26
N HIS A 116 23.99 -14.75 -0.25
CA HIS A 116 24.61 -15.84 -1.00
C HIS A 116 24.57 -15.57 -2.51
N SER A 117 23.40 -15.22 -3.04
CA SER A 117 23.19 -14.96 -4.47
C SER A 117 23.98 -13.75 -4.99
N SER A 118 24.31 -12.80 -4.12
CA SER A 118 25.06 -11.60 -4.52
C SER A 118 26.52 -11.88 -4.88
N ASN A 119 27.12 -12.97 -4.39
CA ASN A 119 28.56 -13.26 -4.44
C ASN A 119 29.51 -12.17 -3.87
N ARG A 120 28.98 -11.06 -3.32
CA ARG A 120 29.78 -9.92 -2.82
C ARG A 120 30.49 -10.20 -1.49
N PHE A 121 30.06 -11.22 -0.77
CA PHE A 121 30.53 -11.55 0.58
C PHE A 121 31.34 -12.84 0.66
N SER A 122 31.86 -13.33 -0.48
CA SER A 122 32.71 -14.53 -0.52
C SER A 122 33.97 -14.41 0.34
N HIS A 123 34.48 -13.18 0.54
CA HIS A 123 35.62 -12.88 1.41
C HIS A 123 35.38 -13.25 2.89
N LEU A 124 34.12 -13.40 3.33
CA LEU A 124 33.80 -13.87 4.68
C LEU A 124 34.04 -15.38 4.86
N ASN A 125 34.33 -16.12 3.78
CA ASN A 125 34.58 -17.57 3.79
C ASN A 125 33.49 -18.38 4.52
N TYR A 126 32.23 -17.98 4.36
CA TYR A 126 31.10 -18.63 5.03
C TYR A 126 30.73 -19.97 4.39
N LYS A 127 30.06 -20.82 5.17
CA LYS A 127 29.36 -22.03 4.72
C LYS A 127 27.86 -21.88 4.99
N LEU A 128 27.06 -22.60 4.21
CA LEU A 128 25.63 -22.75 4.49
C LEU A 128 25.42 -23.95 5.43
N VAL A 129 24.91 -23.68 6.62
CA VAL A 129 24.49 -24.71 7.61
C VAL A 129 23.00 -24.52 7.82
N ASP A 130 22.18 -25.52 7.46
CA ASP A 130 20.71 -25.46 7.50
C ASP A 130 20.08 -24.25 6.77
N GLY A 131 20.77 -23.76 5.74
CA GLY A 131 20.37 -22.60 4.94
C GLY A 131 20.77 -21.25 5.55
N LEU A 132 21.57 -21.24 6.62
CA LEU A 132 22.10 -20.06 7.30
C LEU A 132 23.58 -19.88 7.03
N LEU A 133 24.05 -18.62 6.96
CA LEU A 133 25.46 -18.31 6.73
C LEU A 133 26.26 -18.40 8.03
N VAL A 134 27.33 -19.20 8.01
CA VAL A 134 28.22 -19.42 9.15
C VAL A 134 29.68 -19.30 8.70
N SER A 135 30.39 -18.35 9.28
CA SER A 135 31.85 -18.21 9.18
C SER A 135 32.47 -17.94 10.56
N ASP A 136 33.79 -17.76 10.59
CA ASP A 136 34.53 -17.42 11.81
C ASP A 136 34.21 -16.01 12.34
N THR A 137 33.72 -15.11 11.47
CA THR A 137 33.44 -13.70 11.78
C THR A 137 31.97 -13.31 11.61
N TYR A 138 31.14 -14.11 10.94
CA TYR A 138 29.73 -13.81 10.74
C TYR A 138 28.86 -15.07 10.89
N LYS A 139 27.87 -15.01 11.78
CA LYS A 139 27.00 -16.15 12.07
C LYS A 139 25.53 -15.72 12.07
N MET A 140 24.74 -16.39 11.25
CA MET A 140 23.28 -16.29 11.29
C MET A 140 22.72 -17.38 12.21
N VAL A 141 21.83 -16.98 13.11
CA VAL A 141 21.25 -17.87 14.13
C VAL A 141 19.73 -17.77 14.07
N HIS A 142 19.06 -18.91 14.07
CA HIS A 142 17.62 -18.94 14.29
C HIS A 142 17.33 -18.65 15.76
N MET A 143 16.46 -17.68 16.00
CA MET A 143 16.03 -17.31 17.35
C MET A 143 14.56 -16.91 17.35
N ASP A 144 13.75 -17.56 18.19
CA ASP A 144 12.46 -17.05 18.62
C ASP A 144 12.57 -16.47 20.03
N PHE A 145 12.44 -15.15 20.16
CA PHE A 145 12.51 -14.47 21.46
C PHE A 145 11.30 -14.74 22.37
N GLU A 146 10.23 -15.36 21.85
CA GLU A 146 9.17 -15.95 22.66
C GLU A 146 9.56 -17.31 23.26
N ASN A 147 10.63 -17.94 22.79
CA ASN A 147 11.18 -19.20 23.28
C ASN A 147 12.49 -18.98 24.07
N LEU A 148 12.36 -18.76 25.37
CA LEU A 148 13.51 -18.46 26.24
C LEU A 148 14.57 -19.56 26.30
N GLU A 149 14.20 -20.82 26.05
CA GLU A 149 15.17 -21.92 25.99
C GLU A 149 16.17 -21.79 24.83
N GLU A 150 15.77 -21.15 23.72
CA GLU A 150 16.69 -20.80 22.63
C GLU A 150 17.60 -19.64 23.05
N VAL A 151 17.02 -18.61 23.67
CA VAL A 151 17.76 -17.44 24.15
C VAL A 151 18.83 -17.84 25.16
N TYR A 152 18.55 -18.76 26.08
CA TYR A 152 19.51 -19.18 27.10
C TYR A 152 20.69 -20.00 26.55
N LYS A 153 20.66 -20.37 25.26
CA LYS A 153 21.69 -21.17 24.58
C LYS A 153 22.59 -20.35 23.62
N LEU A 154 22.76 -19.05 23.87
CA LEU A 154 23.67 -18.22 23.04
C LEU A 154 25.10 -18.79 22.92
N GLU A 155 25.61 -19.44 23.97
CA GLU A 155 26.93 -20.09 23.95
C GLU A 155 26.99 -21.26 22.97
N ASP A 156 25.92 -22.03 22.83
CA ASP A 156 25.82 -23.15 21.88
C ASP A 156 25.91 -22.64 20.43
N HIS A 157 25.50 -21.39 20.19
CA HIS A 157 25.64 -20.71 18.91
C HIS A 157 27.01 -20.02 18.73
N GLY A 158 27.87 -20.10 19.75
CA GLY A 158 29.25 -19.63 19.73
C GLY A 158 29.43 -18.17 20.15
N VAL A 159 28.44 -17.56 20.80
CA VAL A 159 28.63 -16.28 21.51
C VAL A 159 29.41 -16.57 22.80
N SER A 160 30.60 -16.01 22.94
CA SER A 160 31.47 -16.23 24.10
C SER A 160 31.11 -15.31 25.25
N ARG A 161 31.13 -15.82 26.49
CA ARG A 161 31.05 -14.98 27.70
C ARG A 161 32.31 -14.17 27.94
N ASP A 162 33.44 -14.61 27.40
CA ASP A 162 34.77 -14.07 27.70
C ASP A 162 35.24 -13.00 26.70
N LEU A 163 34.33 -12.45 25.89
CA LEU A 163 34.60 -11.34 24.97
C LEU A 163 33.70 -10.14 25.28
N PRO A 164 34.19 -8.90 25.13
CA PRO A 164 33.34 -7.71 25.18
C PRO A 164 32.21 -7.85 24.15
N THR A 165 30.98 -7.62 24.57
CA THR A 165 29.80 -7.91 23.73
C THR A 165 28.85 -6.71 23.65
N PHE A 166 28.54 -6.29 22.43
CA PHE A 166 27.53 -5.29 22.14
C PHE A 166 26.27 -5.97 21.60
N PHE A 167 25.18 -5.91 22.37
CA PHE A 167 23.87 -6.39 21.98
C PHE A 167 23.04 -5.24 21.36
N LEU A 168 22.27 -5.53 20.32
CA LEU A 168 21.32 -4.60 19.71
C LEU A 168 19.93 -5.23 19.66
N SER A 169 18.89 -4.47 20.03
CA SER A 169 17.49 -4.75 19.70
C SER A 169 16.85 -3.49 19.09
N GLU A 170 16.90 -3.35 17.77
CA GLU A 170 16.24 -2.24 17.06
C GLU A 170 14.76 -2.57 16.80
N PHE A 171 13.85 -2.13 17.68
CA PHE A 171 12.41 -2.44 17.62
C PHE A 171 12.09 -3.94 17.54
N CYS A 172 12.95 -4.83 18.06
CA CYS A 172 12.69 -6.27 18.11
C CYS A 172 11.83 -6.63 19.33
N LEU A 173 12.37 -6.39 20.54
CA LEU A 173 11.69 -6.80 21.79
C LEU A 173 10.37 -6.05 22.06
N THR A 174 10.06 -5.01 21.28
CA THR A 174 8.77 -4.32 21.33
C THR A 174 7.60 -5.24 20.97
N TYR A 175 7.85 -6.27 20.13
CA TYR A 175 6.83 -7.23 19.69
C TYR A 175 6.71 -8.48 20.58
N VAL A 176 7.61 -8.65 21.55
CA VAL A 176 7.70 -9.82 22.42
C VAL A 176 6.94 -9.54 23.72
N GLU A 177 6.19 -10.52 24.22
CA GLU A 177 5.47 -10.40 25.49
C GLU A 177 6.37 -9.88 26.63
N ASN A 178 5.82 -8.99 27.46
CA ASN A 178 6.62 -8.21 28.41
C ASN A 178 7.41 -9.08 29.39
N ASP A 179 6.82 -10.18 29.88
CA ASP A 179 7.47 -11.10 30.81
C ASP A 179 8.64 -11.85 30.17
N LYS A 180 8.55 -12.14 28.88
CA LYS A 180 9.62 -12.80 28.12
C LYS A 180 10.71 -11.80 27.74
N SER A 181 10.36 -10.64 27.19
CA SER A 181 11.34 -9.61 26.85
C SER A 181 12.12 -9.10 28.07
N ASP A 182 11.48 -9.01 29.25
CA ASP A 182 12.18 -8.71 30.51
C ASP A 182 13.23 -9.80 30.84
N LYS A 183 12.89 -11.08 30.71
CA LYS A 183 13.82 -12.20 30.93
C LYS A 183 14.96 -12.25 29.91
N VAL A 184 14.71 -11.86 28.65
CA VAL A 184 15.76 -11.70 27.65
C VAL A 184 16.75 -10.63 28.11
N ILE A 185 16.26 -9.43 28.46
CA ILE A 185 17.11 -8.31 28.90
C ILE A 185 17.91 -8.66 30.16
N GLU A 186 17.28 -9.34 31.12
CA GLU A 186 17.93 -9.83 32.35
C GLU A 186 19.04 -10.82 32.04
N PHE A 187 18.78 -11.80 31.17
CA PHE A 187 19.78 -12.77 30.76
C PHE A 187 20.98 -12.11 30.07
N LEU A 188 20.76 -11.15 29.17
CA LEU A 188 21.84 -10.42 28.51
C LEU A 188 22.70 -9.65 29.52
N ALA A 189 22.10 -9.06 30.55
CA ALA A 189 22.82 -8.36 31.62
C ALA A 189 23.70 -9.30 32.48
N GLY A 190 23.35 -10.58 32.54
CA GLY A 190 24.11 -11.62 33.25
C GLY A 190 24.97 -12.51 32.35
N PHE A 191 24.97 -12.29 31.04
CA PHE A 191 25.60 -13.20 30.09
C PHE A 191 27.12 -13.10 30.07
N SER A 192 27.65 -11.90 29.85
CA SER A 192 29.09 -11.67 29.62
C SER A 192 29.88 -11.56 30.91
N ASN A 193 31.05 -12.21 30.96
CA ASN A 193 32.08 -12.02 32.00
C ASN A 193 32.98 -10.81 31.73
N ARG A 194 32.93 -10.27 30.50
CA ARG A 194 33.59 -9.04 30.05
C ARG A 194 32.58 -7.90 29.95
N PRO A 195 33.02 -6.64 29.82
CA PRO A 195 32.10 -5.52 29.65
C PRO A 195 31.13 -5.73 28.48
N SER A 196 29.87 -5.38 28.70
CA SER A 196 28.81 -5.49 27.72
C SER A 196 27.98 -4.21 27.63
N ALA A 197 27.47 -3.95 26.45
CA ALA A 197 26.52 -2.88 26.19
C ALA A 197 25.30 -3.46 25.48
N TYR A 198 24.12 -2.92 25.76
CA TYR A 198 22.87 -3.26 25.09
C TYR A 198 22.19 -1.99 24.59
N ALA A 199 22.22 -1.79 23.27
CA ALA A 199 21.47 -0.73 22.62
C ALA A 199 20.07 -1.22 22.22
N PHE A 200 19.07 -0.40 22.43
CA PHE A 200 17.70 -0.73 22.08
C PHE A 200 16.96 0.47 21.53
N LEU A 201 15.99 0.21 20.65
CA LEU A 201 15.01 1.19 20.21
C LEU A 201 13.61 0.68 20.52
N ASP A 202 12.76 1.57 21.04
CA ASP A 202 11.39 1.24 21.43
C ASP A 202 10.47 2.48 21.32
N TYR A 203 9.18 2.28 21.55
CA TYR A 203 8.16 3.32 21.48
C TYR A 203 7.82 3.91 22.86
N VAL A 204 7.50 5.21 22.90
CA VAL A 204 7.01 5.93 24.10
C VAL A 204 5.83 6.84 23.76
N GLY A 205 5.09 7.29 24.78
CA GLY A 205 3.94 8.18 24.59
C GLY A 205 2.63 7.45 24.29
N SER A 206 2.36 6.29 24.92
CA SER A 206 1.12 5.52 24.70
C SER A 206 -0.18 6.28 25.01
N TRP A 207 -0.10 7.36 25.78
CA TRP A 207 -1.24 8.19 26.17
C TRP A 207 -1.64 9.24 25.11
N THR A 208 -0.76 9.57 24.17
CA THR A 208 -0.98 10.62 23.15
C THR A 208 -1.96 10.15 22.06
N LYS A 209 -2.51 11.08 21.28
CA LYS A 209 -3.43 10.72 20.18
C LYS A 209 -2.66 9.93 19.12
N PHE A 210 -1.45 10.39 18.76
CA PHE A 210 -0.57 9.67 17.83
C PHE A 210 -0.20 8.28 18.36
N GLY A 211 0.24 8.16 19.61
CA GLY A 211 0.68 6.90 20.21
C GLY A 211 -0.43 5.85 20.23
N LYS A 212 -1.64 6.23 20.66
CA LYS A 212 -2.83 5.35 20.60
C LYS A 212 -3.13 4.90 19.18
N TRP A 213 -3.23 5.85 18.25
CA TRP A 213 -3.52 5.53 16.85
C TRP A 213 -2.45 4.63 16.22
N TYR A 214 -1.17 4.91 16.47
CA TYR A 214 -0.05 4.17 15.89
C TYR A 214 0.03 2.75 16.46
N SER A 215 -0.23 2.59 17.76
CA SER A 215 -0.35 1.26 18.38
C SER A 215 -1.54 0.48 17.85
N ASP A 216 -2.73 1.09 17.80
CA ASP A 216 -3.95 0.47 17.27
C ASP A 216 -3.78 0.03 15.81
N LEU A 217 -3.04 0.81 15.04
CA LEU A 217 -2.70 0.50 13.65
C LEU A 217 -1.92 -0.81 13.56
N PHE A 218 -0.82 -0.94 14.30
CA PHE A 218 0.03 -2.14 14.28
C PHE A 218 -0.66 -3.36 14.89
N GLU A 219 -1.49 -3.17 15.92
CA GLU A 219 -2.32 -4.22 16.50
C GLU A 219 -3.31 -4.79 15.47
N LYS A 220 -3.98 -3.93 14.68
CA LYS A 220 -4.88 -4.38 13.59
C LYS A 220 -4.19 -5.23 12.53
N PHE A 221 -2.88 -5.09 12.37
CA PHE A 221 -2.06 -5.86 11.43
C PHE A 221 -1.32 -7.04 12.06
N GLY A 222 -1.60 -7.38 13.33
CA GLY A 222 -1.01 -8.55 13.99
C GLY A 222 0.40 -8.36 14.53
N ALA A 223 0.88 -7.11 14.56
CA ALA A 223 2.21 -6.72 15.06
C ALA A 223 2.09 -5.79 16.27
N GLU A 224 1.30 -6.17 17.28
CA GLU A 224 1.07 -5.34 18.48
C GLU A 224 2.38 -5.00 19.20
N PHE A 225 2.56 -3.73 19.57
CA PHE A 225 3.67 -3.28 20.41
C PHE A 225 3.42 -3.67 21.88
N LYS A 226 3.85 -4.86 22.26
CA LYS A 226 3.69 -5.42 23.61
C LYS A 226 4.37 -4.56 24.68
N SER A 227 5.59 -4.07 24.42
CA SER A 227 6.33 -3.24 25.37
C SER A 227 5.67 -1.87 25.59
N PHE A 228 5.04 -1.32 24.54
CA PHE A 228 4.49 0.02 24.53
C PHE A 228 3.42 0.26 25.59
N ARG A 229 2.60 -0.75 25.92
CA ARG A 229 1.58 -0.62 26.97
C ARG A 229 2.18 -0.53 28.38
N LYS A 230 3.33 -1.17 28.63
CA LYS A 230 3.95 -1.28 29.97
C LYS A 230 5.03 -0.21 30.18
N TYR A 231 5.87 0.02 29.17
CA TYR A 231 7.10 0.82 29.23
C TYR A 231 7.02 2.12 28.41
N ASP A 232 5.88 2.81 28.44
CA ASP A 232 5.62 3.98 27.59
C ASP A 232 6.36 5.29 27.93
N THR A 233 7.29 5.31 28.90
CA THR A 233 8.07 6.52 29.23
C THR A 233 9.57 6.23 29.28
N ILE A 234 10.38 7.28 29.11
CA ILE A 234 11.84 7.23 29.25
C ILE A 234 12.21 6.68 30.64
N GLU A 235 11.57 7.17 31.71
CA GLU A 235 11.85 6.76 33.09
C GLU A 235 11.54 5.29 33.31
N LYS A 236 10.47 4.78 32.69
CA LYS A 236 10.12 3.36 32.73
C LYS A 236 11.15 2.51 32.02
N HIS A 237 11.66 2.92 30.85
CA HIS A 237 12.76 2.23 30.18
C HIS A 237 14.06 2.26 30.98
N VAL A 238 14.44 3.39 31.59
CA VAL A 238 15.62 3.49 32.46
C VAL A 238 15.49 2.55 33.66
N ARG A 239 14.33 2.57 34.33
CA ARG A 239 14.05 1.69 35.48
C ARG A 239 14.08 0.22 35.09
N ARG A 240 13.44 -0.15 33.97
CA ARG A 240 13.37 -1.52 33.45
C ARG A 240 14.76 -2.14 33.35
N HIS A 241 15.68 -1.51 32.64
CA HIS A 241 17.01 -2.10 32.40
C HIS A 241 17.85 -2.14 33.68
N LYS A 242 17.74 -1.12 34.52
CA LYS A 242 18.42 -1.09 35.83
C LYS A 242 17.95 -2.21 36.76
N GLU A 243 16.64 -2.44 36.85
CA GLU A 243 16.04 -3.50 37.66
C GLU A 243 16.39 -4.90 37.12
N LEU A 244 16.60 -5.02 35.81
CA LEU A 244 17.02 -6.26 35.14
C LEU A 244 18.56 -6.46 35.13
N GLY A 245 19.30 -5.74 35.99
CA GLY A 245 20.69 -6.06 36.29
C GLY A 245 21.75 -5.35 35.45
N TRP A 246 21.38 -4.32 34.68
CA TRP A 246 22.33 -3.40 34.05
C TRP A 246 22.78 -2.29 35.02
N ASP A 247 24.08 -1.98 35.05
CA ASP A 247 24.64 -1.04 36.03
C ASP A 247 24.22 0.41 35.76
N TYR A 248 24.13 0.77 34.49
CA TYR A 248 23.75 2.11 34.07
C TYR A 248 22.99 2.08 32.73
N THR A 249 21.96 2.93 32.61
CA THR A 249 21.11 2.99 31.43
C THR A 249 20.86 4.43 31.04
N MET A 250 21.07 4.74 29.77
CA MET A 250 20.79 6.03 29.15
C MET A 250 19.65 5.82 28.16
N VAL A 251 18.61 6.64 28.22
CA VAL A 251 17.48 6.56 27.30
C VAL A 251 17.10 7.97 26.92
N ASN A 252 17.07 8.26 25.62
CA ASN A 252 16.63 9.55 25.12
C ASN A 252 15.66 9.35 23.96
N GLN A 253 14.77 10.34 23.76
CA GLN A 253 13.99 10.42 22.53
C GLN A 253 14.89 10.60 21.32
N MET A 254 14.43 10.18 20.15
CA MET A 254 15.22 10.29 18.92
C MET A 254 15.57 11.74 18.56
N THR A 255 14.77 12.72 19.03
CA THR A 255 15.05 14.16 18.89
C THR A 255 16.39 14.57 19.49
N PHE A 256 16.81 13.91 20.57
CA PHE A 256 18.13 14.12 21.18
C PHE A 256 19.27 13.87 20.20
N THR A 257 19.13 12.89 19.30
CA THR A 257 20.13 12.64 18.26
C THR A 257 20.31 13.87 17.38
N TYR A 258 19.22 14.44 16.87
CA TYR A 258 19.29 15.59 15.97
C TYR A 258 19.78 16.85 16.70
N ASN A 259 19.22 17.11 17.89
CA ASN A 259 19.43 18.36 18.61
C ASN A 259 20.78 18.42 19.34
N GLU A 260 21.25 17.30 19.93
CA GLU A 260 22.41 17.30 20.83
C GLU A 260 23.58 16.44 20.31
N ILE A 261 23.35 15.44 19.45
CA ILE A 261 24.41 14.55 18.94
C ILE A 261 24.96 15.00 17.59
N LEU A 262 24.12 15.51 16.69
CA LEU A 262 24.60 16.06 15.42
C LEU A 262 25.35 17.38 15.65
N THR A 263 26.33 17.66 14.80
CA THR A 263 26.98 18.96 14.73
C THR A 263 26.10 19.94 13.94
N ASP A 264 26.35 21.25 14.09
CA ASP A 264 25.67 22.27 13.26
C ASP A 264 25.93 22.08 11.75
N GLU A 265 27.09 21.54 11.39
CA GLU A 265 27.43 21.20 10.01
C GLU A 265 26.59 20.03 9.51
N GLU A 266 26.48 18.95 10.27
CA GLU A 266 25.67 17.80 9.89
C GLU A 266 24.18 18.12 9.84
N ARG A 267 23.66 18.92 10.79
CA ARG A 267 22.29 19.44 10.72
C ARG A 267 22.04 20.22 9.43
N ARG A 268 22.91 21.18 9.10
CA ARG A 268 22.80 21.94 7.85
C ARG A 268 22.87 21.04 6.62
N ARG A 269 23.75 20.02 6.62
CA ARG A 269 23.85 19.06 5.52
C ARG A 269 22.53 18.32 5.32
N VAL A 270 21.96 17.72 6.36
CA VAL A 270 20.72 16.93 6.22
C VAL A 270 19.50 17.77 5.89
N VAL A 271 19.41 19.00 6.40
CA VAL A 271 18.33 19.93 6.05
C VAL A 271 18.43 20.33 4.57
N ASN A 272 19.64 20.60 4.08
CA ASN A 272 19.84 21.01 2.69
C ASN A 272 19.71 19.87 1.67
N LEU A 273 19.90 18.60 2.08
CA LEU A 273 19.79 17.46 1.18
C LEU A 273 18.40 17.31 0.56
N ASP A 274 17.35 17.58 1.33
CA ASP A 274 15.96 17.39 0.91
C ASP A 274 15.13 18.70 0.98
N ASN A 275 15.81 19.85 1.16
CA ASN A 275 15.16 21.13 1.45
C ASN A 275 14.12 20.99 2.58
N PHE A 276 14.51 20.29 3.65
CA PHE A 276 13.62 19.84 4.71
C PHE A 276 13.07 21.02 5.50
N LYS A 277 11.74 21.10 5.61
CA LYS A 277 11.04 22.23 6.28
C LYS A 277 10.07 21.81 7.38
N ASP A 278 9.69 20.54 7.43
CA ASP A 278 8.62 20.06 8.33
C ASP A 278 9.18 19.44 9.61
N PHE A 279 9.81 20.28 10.43
CA PHE A 279 10.34 19.87 11.74
C PHE A 279 9.26 19.42 12.71
N HIS A 280 8.01 19.87 12.52
CA HIS A 280 6.88 19.42 13.31
C HIS A 280 6.54 17.95 13.02
N GLU A 281 6.40 17.57 11.74
CA GLU A 281 6.15 16.17 11.36
C GLU A 281 7.28 15.23 11.82
N ALA A 282 8.55 15.64 11.70
CA ALA A 282 9.67 14.87 12.25
C ALA A 282 9.60 14.73 13.78
N GLY A 283 9.15 15.77 14.47
CA GLY A 283 8.94 15.74 15.91
C GLY A 283 7.92 14.68 16.35
N VAL A 284 6.91 14.39 15.54
CA VAL A 284 5.90 13.36 15.87
C VAL A 284 6.60 12.01 16.03
N TYR A 285 7.38 11.59 15.03
CA TYR A 285 8.10 10.30 15.10
C TYR A 285 9.20 10.30 16.15
N CYS A 286 9.98 11.37 16.19
CA CYS A 286 11.18 11.41 17.01
C CYS A 286 10.86 11.49 18.51
N ASN A 287 9.72 12.08 18.89
CA ASN A 287 9.30 12.15 20.29
C ASN A 287 8.52 10.90 20.76
N HIS A 288 7.98 10.09 19.85
CA HIS A 288 7.32 8.82 20.17
C HIS A 288 8.23 7.59 20.04
N THR A 289 9.52 7.81 19.79
CA THR A 289 10.53 6.75 19.78
C THR A 289 11.71 7.11 20.66
N VAL A 290 12.22 6.11 21.36
CA VAL A 290 13.45 6.21 22.13
C VAL A 290 14.53 5.36 21.51
N ILE A 291 15.77 5.79 21.75
CA ILE A 291 16.95 4.96 21.62
C ILE A 291 17.66 5.01 22.96
N GLY A 292 17.96 3.83 23.49
CA GLY A 292 18.62 3.65 24.76
C GLY A 292 19.86 2.78 24.65
N ALA A 293 20.75 2.93 25.61
CA ALA A 293 21.90 2.07 25.81
C ALA A 293 22.06 1.75 27.29
N ALA A 294 22.13 0.47 27.62
CA ALA A 294 22.48 -0.04 28.93
C ALA A 294 23.91 -0.58 28.91
N VAL A 295 24.68 -0.39 29.98
CA VAL A 295 26.10 -0.76 30.05
C VAL A 295 26.44 -1.47 31.36
N LYS A 296 27.40 -2.39 31.29
CA LYS A 296 27.88 -3.16 32.45
C LYS A 296 29.31 -3.69 32.22
N PRO A 297 30.32 -3.35 33.06
CA PRO A 297 30.27 -2.34 34.11
C PRO A 297 30.31 -0.91 33.53
N LYS A 298 29.67 0.03 34.22
CA LYS A 298 29.57 1.44 33.78
C LYS A 298 30.96 2.08 33.62
N GLU A 299 31.86 1.79 34.54
CA GLU A 299 33.18 2.41 34.66
C GLU A 299 34.08 2.10 33.46
N GLU A 300 33.96 0.89 32.90
CA GLU A 300 34.73 0.45 31.74
C GLU A 300 34.16 0.97 30.41
N LEU A 301 32.91 1.46 30.40
CA LEU A 301 32.21 1.92 29.20
C LEU A 301 31.93 3.43 29.22
N SER A 302 32.80 4.20 29.90
CA SER A 302 32.66 5.66 30.07
C SER A 302 32.52 6.42 28.75
N ARG A 303 33.17 5.98 27.67
CA ARG A 303 33.05 6.59 26.34
C ARG A 303 31.62 6.59 25.79
N LEU A 304 30.91 5.47 25.92
CA LEU A 304 29.49 5.41 25.54
C LEU A 304 28.64 6.29 26.45
N VAL A 305 28.94 6.24 27.76
CA VAL A 305 28.22 7.04 28.75
C VAL A 305 28.34 8.52 28.45
N ASP A 306 29.55 9.02 28.20
CA ASP A 306 29.80 10.43 27.89
C ASP A 306 29.22 10.86 26.53
N LEU A 307 29.11 9.92 25.58
CA LEU A 307 28.49 10.20 24.28
C LEU A 307 26.99 10.45 24.40
N TYR A 308 26.28 9.67 25.22
CA TYR A 308 24.83 9.53 25.09
C TYR A 308 24.01 9.88 26.35
N ASP A 309 24.67 10.09 27.49
CA ASP A 309 24.01 10.57 28.70
C ASP A 309 23.62 12.04 28.55
N SER A 310 22.32 12.33 28.47
CA SER A 310 21.81 13.70 28.33
C SER A 310 22.14 14.57 29.54
N ALA A 311 22.29 13.99 30.74
CA ALA A 311 22.74 14.75 31.91
C ALA A 311 24.19 15.28 31.75
N LYS A 312 24.98 14.67 30.85
CA LYS A 312 26.33 15.12 30.50
C LYS A 312 26.36 16.03 29.27
N LYS A 313 25.27 16.10 28.50
CA LYS A 313 25.16 16.86 27.25
C LYS A 313 24.12 17.97 27.38
N GLY A 314 24.57 19.18 27.73
CA GLY A 314 23.71 20.34 27.98
C GLY A 314 24.13 21.60 27.22
N GLN A 315 24.35 21.52 25.90
CA GLN A 315 24.72 22.71 25.11
C GLN A 315 23.50 23.45 24.52
N HIS A 316 22.37 22.76 24.31
CA HIS A 316 21.20 23.34 23.66
C HIS A 316 19.86 23.09 24.37
N SER A 317 19.84 22.49 25.58
CA SER A 317 18.63 22.33 26.40
C SER A 317 17.91 23.68 26.58
N GLY A 318 16.72 23.83 25.99
CA GLY A 318 15.90 25.04 26.05
C GLY A 318 16.10 26.07 24.92
N LYS A 319 16.95 25.81 23.91
CA LYS A 319 17.08 26.70 22.73
C LYS A 319 16.00 26.38 21.68
N LYS A 320 15.04 27.29 21.50
CA LYS A 320 14.13 27.28 20.33
C LYS A 320 14.87 27.90 19.14
N SER A 321 15.41 27.07 18.25
CA SER A 321 15.96 27.48 16.96
C SER A 321 15.01 27.04 15.84
N PRO A 322 14.85 27.81 14.75
CA PRO A 322 13.98 27.43 13.63
C PRO A 322 14.36 26.08 12.97
N ASP A 323 15.58 25.60 13.18
CA ASP A 323 16.11 24.37 12.55
C ASP A 323 16.23 23.18 13.52
N PHE A 324 15.65 23.27 14.72
CA PHE A 324 15.64 22.17 15.70
C PHE A 324 14.35 21.36 15.59
N ILE A 325 14.44 20.05 15.77
CA ILE A 325 13.22 19.25 15.94
C ILE A 325 12.63 19.62 17.30
N PRO A 326 11.36 20.04 17.39
CA PRO A 326 10.72 20.43 18.63
C PRO A 326 10.97 19.38 19.72
N TYR A 327 11.69 19.84 20.75
CA TYR A 327 12.09 19.09 21.92
C TYR A 327 11.30 19.66 23.09
N ASP A 328 10.49 18.85 23.77
CA ASP A 328 10.33 19.15 25.19
C ASP A 328 9.86 17.99 26.06
N HIS A 329 10.45 17.95 27.25
CA HIS A 329 10.04 17.22 28.44
C HIS A 329 8.76 17.84 29.06
N GLY A 330 7.80 18.25 28.24
CA GLY A 330 6.66 19.07 28.66
C GLY A 330 5.52 19.04 27.63
N PHE A 331 5.13 17.85 27.20
CA PHE A 331 4.02 17.60 26.30
C PHE A 331 2.77 18.44 26.65
N ASP A 332 2.42 19.42 25.81
CA ASP A 332 1.04 19.83 25.63
C ASP A 332 0.41 18.89 24.58
N PRO A 333 -0.46 17.94 24.98
CA PRO A 333 -0.99 16.91 24.10
C PRO A 333 -1.87 17.45 22.95
N ASP A 334 -2.31 18.69 23.01
CA ASP A 334 -3.29 19.20 22.05
C ASP A 334 -2.67 19.96 20.86
N GLU A 335 -1.56 20.68 21.04
CA GLU A 335 -1.01 21.51 19.95
C GLU A 335 -0.22 20.73 18.89
N PHE A 336 0.50 19.68 19.28
CA PHE A 336 1.35 18.93 18.34
C PHE A 336 0.61 17.79 17.63
N ASP A 337 -0.37 17.17 18.32
CA ASP A 337 -1.27 16.16 17.74
C ASP A 337 -2.33 16.78 16.80
N GLU A 338 -2.45 18.11 16.71
CA GLU A 338 -3.28 18.76 15.66
C GLU A 338 -2.59 18.74 14.28
N CYS A 339 -1.25 18.63 14.23
CA CYS A 339 -0.49 18.45 12.99
C CYS A 339 -0.50 16.98 12.49
N PHE A 340 -1.15 16.08 13.23
CA PHE A 340 -1.31 14.67 12.91
C PHE A 340 -2.25 14.47 11.72
N ASN A 341 -1.69 14.27 10.53
CA ASN A 341 -2.45 13.78 9.38
C ASN A 341 -2.41 12.24 9.33
N SER A 342 -3.35 11.60 10.04
CA SER A 342 -3.48 10.13 10.12
C SER A 342 -3.39 9.42 8.76
N SER A 343 -3.93 10.04 7.70
CA SER A 343 -3.94 9.47 6.36
C SER A 343 -2.54 9.46 5.70
N ARG A 344 -1.79 10.56 5.81
CA ARG A 344 -0.42 10.69 5.27
C ARG A 344 0.53 9.74 5.99
N LEU A 345 0.38 9.63 7.31
CA LEU A 345 1.22 8.78 8.16
C LEU A 345 0.90 7.29 7.97
N PHE A 346 -0.39 6.92 7.84
CA PHE A 346 -0.82 5.56 7.50
C PHE A 346 -0.20 5.11 6.18
N THR A 347 -0.23 5.99 5.19
CA THR A 347 0.30 5.76 3.85
C THR A 347 1.81 5.50 3.91
N ALA A 348 2.53 6.36 4.63
CA ALA A 348 3.98 6.22 4.77
C ALA A 348 4.39 4.95 5.52
N HIS A 349 3.55 4.46 6.44
CA HIS A 349 3.77 3.25 7.25
C HIS A 349 3.19 1.97 6.66
N SER A 350 2.43 2.08 5.56
CA SER A 350 1.79 0.95 4.89
C SER A 350 2.81 -0.16 4.56
N CYS A 351 4.03 0.21 4.18
CA CYS A 351 5.09 -0.74 3.84
C CYS A 351 5.66 -1.50 5.04
N ILE A 352 5.71 -0.91 6.24
CA ILE A 352 6.07 -1.62 7.48
C ILE A 352 4.99 -2.65 7.82
N LEU A 353 3.73 -2.34 7.57
CA LEU A 353 2.61 -3.24 7.85
C LEU A 353 2.48 -4.35 6.78
N GLY A 354 3.52 -4.58 5.98
CA GLY A 354 3.50 -5.53 4.88
C GLY A 354 2.54 -5.15 3.76
N LEU A 355 1.92 -3.97 3.77
CA LEU A 355 0.89 -3.60 2.79
C LEU A 355 1.46 -3.40 1.38
N GLN A 356 2.79 -3.37 1.18
CA GLN A 356 3.42 -3.36 -0.15
C GLN A 356 3.74 -4.76 -0.71
N VAL A 357 4.05 -5.74 0.16
CA VAL A 357 4.12 -7.17 -0.24
C VAL A 357 2.72 -7.79 -0.25
N MET A 358 1.78 -7.17 0.46
CA MET A 358 0.36 -7.51 0.48
C MET A 358 -0.51 -6.61 -0.43
N SER A 359 0.03 -5.59 -1.13
CA SER A 359 -0.81 -4.66 -1.91
C SER A 359 -1.29 -5.23 -3.23
N ASN A 360 -0.51 -6.08 -3.90
CA ASN A 360 -0.89 -6.49 -5.24
C ASN A 360 -1.79 -7.74 -5.23
N GLU A 361 -1.64 -8.63 -4.24
CA GLU A 361 -2.50 -9.82 -4.13
C GLU A 361 -3.51 -9.78 -2.97
N LYS A 362 -3.19 -9.21 -1.79
CA LYS A 362 -4.08 -9.28 -0.60
C LYS A 362 -4.96 -8.06 -0.34
N ARG A 363 -4.60 -6.84 -0.77
CA ARG A 363 -5.55 -5.69 -0.72
C ARG A 363 -6.69 -5.84 -1.72
N ALA A 364 -6.41 -6.43 -2.88
CA ALA A 364 -7.46 -6.90 -3.80
C ALA A 364 -8.28 -8.07 -3.23
N SER A 365 -7.80 -8.75 -2.18
CA SER A 365 -8.41 -9.96 -1.63
C SER A 365 -9.29 -9.73 -0.39
N LYS A 366 -8.99 -8.75 0.48
CA LYS A 366 -9.90 -8.43 1.62
C LYS A 366 -11.01 -7.41 1.30
N PHE A 367 -10.82 -6.57 0.28
CA PHE A 367 -11.86 -5.66 -0.21
C PHE A 367 -11.92 -5.77 -1.74
N SER A 368 -12.63 -6.79 -2.24
CA SER A 368 -12.87 -6.87 -3.68
C SER A 368 -13.84 -5.76 -4.07
N TRP A 369 -13.40 -4.86 -4.95
CA TRP A 369 -14.26 -3.83 -5.53
C TRP A 369 -15.41 -4.42 -6.34
N SER A 370 -15.20 -5.61 -6.92
CA SER A 370 -16.18 -6.23 -7.80
C SER A 370 -17.52 -6.53 -7.10
N PRO A 371 -17.57 -7.19 -5.92
CA PRO A 371 -18.74 -7.35 -5.07
C PRO A 371 -19.46 -6.05 -4.74
N LEU A 372 -18.70 -5.00 -4.40
CA LEU A 372 -19.28 -3.71 -4.07
C LEU A 372 -19.98 -3.09 -5.28
N ILE A 373 -19.28 -3.02 -6.42
CA ILE A 373 -19.82 -2.40 -7.62
C ILE A 373 -21.05 -3.16 -8.12
N ILE A 374 -21.05 -4.50 -8.10
CA ILE A 374 -22.21 -5.28 -8.54
C ILE A 374 -23.42 -5.11 -7.61
N VAL A 375 -23.20 -4.96 -6.29
CA VAL A 375 -24.25 -4.60 -5.32
C VAL A 375 -24.83 -3.22 -5.63
N LEU A 376 -23.98 -2.22 -5.87
CA LEU A 376 -24.45 -0.88 -6.21
C LEU A 376 -25.30 -0.88 -7.49
N LYS A 377 -24.88 -1.67 -8.50
CA LYS A 377 -25.65 -1.86 -9.74
C LYS A 377 -26.98 -2.58 -9.49
N ARG A 378 -27.01 -3.67 -8.69
CA ARG A 378 -28.24 -4.39 -8.30
C ARG A 378 -29.23 -3.46 -7.60
N ASN A 379 -28.79 -2.68 -6.61
CA ASN A 379 -29.68 -1.79 -5.86
C ASN A 379 -30.27 -0.69 -6.74
N SER A 380 -29.49 -0.12 -7.66
CA SER A 380 -30.01 0.84 -8.65
C SER A 380 -31.13 0.24 -9.52
N ILE A 381 -31.03 -1.04 -9.88
CA ILE A 381 -32.07 -1.75 -10.65
C ILE A 381 -33.35 -1.93 -9.81
N GLU A 382 -33.21 -2.35 -8.55
CA GLU A 382 -34.34 -2.50 -7.61
C GLU A 382 -35.10 -1.18 -7.42
N LEU A 383 -34.37 -0.06 -7.42
CA LEU A 383 -34.90 1.30 -7.34
C LEU A 383 -35.41 1.83 -8.69
N LYS A 384 -35.32 1.05 -9.78
CA LYS A 384 -35.78 1.40 -11.13
C LYS A 384 -35.00 2.55 -11.77
N TYR A 385 -33.71 2.71 -11.44
CA TYR A 385 -32.82 3.63 -12.14
C TYR A 385 -32.56 3.17 -13.58
N TYR A 386 -32.33 1.87 -13.80
CA TYR A 386 -32.21 1.25 -15.11
C TYR A 386 -32.61 -0.23 -15.05
N GLU A 387 -32.81 -0.85 -16.21
CA GLU A 387 -33.16 -2.27 -16.34
C GLU A 387 -31.92 -3.18 -16.25
N GLY A 388 -32.12 -4.40 -15.73
CA GLY A 388 -31.11 -5.46 -15.68
C GLY A 388 -31.61 -6.70 -14.93
N GLU A 389 -32.17 -7.69 -15.64
CA GLU A 389 -32.87 -8.82 -15.01
C GLU A 389 -31.95 -9.79 -14.24
N HIS A 390 -30.69 -9.90 -14.68
CA HIS A 390 -29.77 -10.93 -14.17
C HIS A 390 -29.00 -10.51 -12.91
N TYR A 391 -28.97 -9.23 -12.54
CA TYR A 391 -28.18 -8.73 -11.41
C TYR A 391 -28.56 -9.36 -10.06
N LYS A 392 -29.80 -9.82 -9.93
CA LYS A 392 -30.29 -10.52 -8.73
C LYS A 392 -29.54 -11.82 -8.40
N TYR A 393 -28.90 -12.44 -9.38
CA TYR A 393 -28.12 -13.68 -9.19
C TYR A 393 -26.67 -13.41 -8.74
N PHE A 394 -26.15 -12.21 -9.02
CA PHE A 394 -24.72 -11.88 -8.85
C PHE A 394 -24.42 -11.00 -7.63
N ALA A 395 -25.42 -10.48 -6.95
CA ALA A 395 -25.27 -9.61 -5.79
C ALA A 395 -26.48 -9.75 -4.87
N PRO A 396 -26.41 -9.51 -3.55
CA PRO A 396 -27.54 -9.42 -2.62
C PRO A 396 -28.21 -8.04 -2.69
N LYS A 397 -29.43 -7.91 -2.14
CA LYS A 397 -30.06 -6.60 -1.95
C LYS A 397 -29.54 -5.94 -0.68
N THR A 398 -29.08 -4.70 -0.77
CA THR A 398 -28.61 -3.93 0.39
C THR A 398 -29.25 -2.54 0.42
N PRO A 399 -29.26 -1.87 1.59
CA PRO A 399 -29.50 -0.44 1.62
C PRO A 399 -28.48 0.30 0.75
N GLN A 400 -28.95 1.35 0.08
CA GLN A 400 -28.12 2.23 -0.74
C GLN A 400 -28.59 3.66 -0.54
N ILE A 401 -27.65 4.58 -0.40
CA ILE A 401 -27.97 6.00 -0.34
C ILE A 401 -28.19 6.58 -1.75
N PRO A 402 -29.07 7.59 -1.90
CA PRO A 402 -29.39 8.18 -3.21
C PRO A 402 -28.18 8.67 -4.02
N PHE A 403 -27.12 9.11 -3.32
CA PHE A 403 -25.87 9.54 -3.97
C PHE A 403 -25.23 8.41 -4.79
N HIS A 404 -25.11 7.20 -4.23
CA HIS A 404 -24.55 6.06 -4.95
C HIS A 404 -25.45 5.62 -6.10
N SER A 405 -26.77 5.67 -5.93
CA SER A 405 -27.71 5.36 -7.00
C SER A 405 -27.53 6.28 -8.20
N MET A 406 -27.45 7.60 -7.96
CA MET A 406 -27.24 8.60 -8.99
C MET A 406 -25.88 8.44 -9.68
N TYR A 407 -24.82 8.23 -8.90
CA TYR A 407 -23.48 8.05 -9.45
C TYR A 407 -23.36 6.76 -10.29
N SER A 408 -23.91 5.65 -9.79
CA SER A 408 -24.03 4.37 -10.52
C SER A 408 -24.83 4.52 -11.81
N TYR A 409 -25.95 5.26 -11.76
CA TYR A 409 -26.78 5.54 -12.92
C TYR A 409 -26.02 6.28 -14.02
N ILE A 410 -25.27 7.34 -13.68
CA ILE A 410 -24.49 8.11 -14.66
C ILE A 410 -23.44 7.22 -15.32
N ARG A 411 -22.71 6.44 -14.53
CA ARG A 411 -21.68 5.50 -15.00
C ARG A 411 -22.24 4.45 -15.96
N VAL A 412 -23.28 3.73 -15.54
CA VAL A 412 -23.88 2.65 -16.36
C VAL A 412 -24.54 3.21 -17.62
N THR A 413 -25.26 4.32 -17.51
CA THR A 413 -25.96 4.92 -18.65
C THR A 413 -24.96 5.49 -19.67
N GLY A 414 -23.88 6.13 -19.21
CA GLY A 414 -22.80 6.60 -20.08
C GLY A 414 -22.22 5.47 -20.93
N ASN A 415 -21.85 4.35 -20.29
CA ASN A 415 -21.38 3.14 -20.97
C ASN A 415 -22.39 2.64 -22.00
N ARG A 416 -23.64 2.42 -21.59
CA ARG A 416 -24.70 1.88 -22.45
C ARG A 416 -24.96 2.76 -23.68
N LYS A 417 -24.97 4.08 -23.53
CA LYS A 417 -25.16 5.02 -24.64
C LYS A 417 -24.00 4.98 -25.65
N ILE A 418 -22.75 4.88 -25.17
CA ILE A 418 -21.58 4.76 -26.05
C ILE A 418 -21.62 3.43 -26.80
N PHE A 419 -21.91 2.32 -26.12
CA PHE A 419 -22.05 1.01 -26.75
C PHE A 419 -23.15 1.02 -27.82
N GLU A 420 -24.34 1.52 -27.48
CA GLU A 420 -25.46 1.62 -28.42
C GLU A 420 -25.11 2.44 -29.67
N LYS A 421 -24.42 3.57 -29.50
CA LYS A 421 -24.03 4.43 -30.62
C LYS A 421 -22.96 3.80 -31.51
N PHE A 422 -21.95 3.17 -30.92
CA PHE A 422 -20.92 2.45 -31.67
C PHE A 422 -21.50 1.28 -32.47
N ILE A 423 -22.32 0.44 -31.82
CA ILE A 423 -22.93 -0.74 -32.45
C ILE A 423 -23.85 -0.34 -33.61
N ARG A 424 -24.63 0.74 -33.47
CA ARG A 424 -25.50 1.24 -34.55
C ARG A 424 -24.74 1.72 -35.78
N CYS A 425 -23.48 2.12 -35.65
CA CYS A 425 -22.63 2.50 -36.78
C CYS A 425 -22.03 1.30 -37.53
N SER A 426 -22.25 0.08 -37.03
CA SER A 426 -21.84 -1.18 -37.68
C SER A 426 -23.04 -2.09 -37.96
N PRO A 427 -24.05 -1.63 -38.74
CA PRO A 427 -25.26 -2.41 -38.96
C PRO A 427 -24.94 -3.71 -39.69
N ASN A 428 -25.58 -4.80 -39.28
CA ASN A 428 -25.48 -6.14 -39.88
C ASN A 428 -24.10 -6.83 -39.78
N GLN A 429 -23.17 -6.30 -38.99
CA GLN A 429 -21.91 -6.97 -38.69
C GLN A 429 -21.97 -7.68 -37.32
N LYS A 430 -21.22 -8.77 -37.16
CA LYS A 430 -21.00 -9.37 -35.85
C LYS A 430 -20.17 -8.41 -35.00
N ILE A 431 -20.57 -8.18 -33.75
CA ILE A 431 -19.88 -7.26 -32.83
C ILE A 431 -19.15 -8.07 -31.76
N GLN A 432 -17.97 -7.60 -31.35
CA GLN A 432 -17.22 -8.19 -30.25
C GLN A 432 -17.23 -7.23 -29.06
N PHE A 433 -17.50 -7.76 -27.87
CA PHE A 433 -17.41 -7.01 -26.62
C PHE A 433 -16.48 -7.74 -25.67
N VAL A 434 -15.41 -7.08 -25.25
CA VAL A 434 -14.39 -7.64 -24.36
C VAL A 434 -14.38 -6.85 -23.07
N ASN A 435 -14.81 -7.47 -21.97
CA ASN A 435 -14.83 -6.87 -20.64
C ASN A 435 -13.56 -7.24 -19.88
N LEU A 436 -12.66 -6.27 -19.71
CA LEU A 436 -11.38 -6.42 -19.04
C LEU A 436 -11.57 -6.19 -17.53
N GLY A 437 -11.07 -7.10 -16.70
CA GLY A 437 -11.25 -7.04 -15.25
C GLY A 437 -12.72 -7.17 -14.87
N SER A 438 -13.41 -8.10 -15.53
CA SER A 438 -14.86 -8.19 -15.50
C SER A 438 -15.43 -8.56 -14.14
N GLY A 439 -14.64 -9.14 -13.22
CA GLY A 439 -15.08 -9.58 -11.90
C GLY A 439 -16.42 -10.32 -11.94
N LEU A 440 -17.41 -9.79 -11.22
CA LEU A 440 -18.84 -10.10 -11.28
C LEU A 440 -19.67 -9.12 -12.13
N ASP A 441 -19.06 -8.15 -12.79
CA ASP A 441 -19.77 -7.27 -13.73
C ASP A 441 -20.37 -8.09 -14.88
N ILE A 442 -21.66 -7.87 -15.14
CA ILE A 442 -22.45 -8.60 -16.12
C ILE A 442 -22.91 -7.73 -17.27
N THR A 443 -22.17 -6.65 -17.57
CA THR A 443 -22.41 -5.81 -18.75
C THR A 443 -22.50 -6.65 -20.03
N SER A 444 -21.71 -7.72 -20.14
CA SER A 444 -21.77 -8.70 -21.24
C SER A 444 -23.14 -9.34 -21.41
N LEU A 445 -23.83 -9.74 -20.33
CA LEU A 445 -25.17 -10.31 -20.43
C LEU A 445 -26.17 -9.28 -20.97
N TRP A 446 -26.09 -8.02 -20.51
CA TRP A 446 -26.92 -6.93 -21.03
C TRP A 446 -26.68 -6.69 -22.54
N ILE A 447 -25.42 -6.74 -22.99
CA ILE A 447 -25.08 -6.63 -24.42
C ILE A 447 -25.73 -7.77 -25.22
N LEU A 448 -25.62 -9.02 -24.75
CA LEU A 448 -26.17 -10.19 -25.46
C LEU A 448 -27.70 -10.20 -25.52
N GLU A 449 -28.37 -9.69 -24.49
CA GLU A 449 -29.82 -9.53 -24.50
C GLU A 449 -30.25 -8.53 -25.57
N LYS A 450 -29.57 -7.38 -25.64
CA LYS A 450 -29.93 -6.24 -26.48
C LYS A 450 -29.45 -6.35 -27.94
N PHE A 451 -28.31 -7.01 -28.17
CA PHE A 451 -27.65 -7.08 -29.48
C PHE A 451 -27.39 -8.55 -29.85
N LYS A 452 -28.30 -9.14 -30.63
CA LYS A 452 -28.27 -10.57 -30.99
C LYS A 452 -27.06 -10.99 -31.84
N ASN A 453 -26.41 -10.02 -32.49
CA ASN A 453 -25.21 -10.17 -33.29
C ASN A 453 -23.90 -9.98 -32.48
N ALA A 454 -23.97 -9.82 -31.17
CA ALA A 454 -22.80 -9.63 -30.32
C ALA A 454 -22.22 -10.97 -29.83
N VAL A 455 -20.90 -11.01 -29.67
CA VAL A 455 -20.17 -12.03 -28.92
C VAL A 455 -19.36 -11.36 -27.83
N CYS A 456 -19.49 -11.89 -26.62
CA CYS A 456 -18.91 -11.29 -25.43
C CYS A 456 -17.81 -12.16 -24.83
N PHE A 457 -16.75 -11.51 -24.35
CA PHE A 457 -15.61 -12.11 -23.66
C PHE A 457 -15.44 -11.41 -22.31
N ASP A 458 -15.60 -12.15 -21.22
CA ASP A 458 -15.33 -11.67 -19.86
C ASP A 458 -13.97 -12.20 -19.39
N LEU A 459 -13.06 -11.28 -19.10
CA LEU A 459 -11.67 -11.55 -18.75
C LEU A 459 -11.34 -10.99 -17.36
N ASP A 460 -10.66 -11.79 -16.53
CA ASP A 460 -10.15 -11.37 -15.23
C ASP A 460 -9.15 -12.43 -14.71
N LEU A 461 -8.54 -12.20 -13.56
CA LEU A 461 -7.76 -13.20 -12.84
C LEU A 461 -8.61 -14.44 -12.55
N GLU A 462 -7.96 -15.61 -12.52
CA GLU A 462 -8.62 -16.90 -12.35
C GLU A 462 -9.54 -16.95 -11.11
N SER A 463 -9.11 -16.34 -9.99
CA SER A 463 -9.90 -16.27 -8.76
C SER A 463 -11.23 -15.53 -8.96
N GLN A 464 -11.23 -14.40 -9.68
CA GLN A 464 -12.44 -13.63 -9.95
C GLN A 464 -13.36 -14.35 -10.95
N ILE A 465 -12.78 -14.94 -12.00
CA ILE A 465 -13.54 -15.69 -13.01
C ILE A 465 -14.23 -16.90 -12.39
N ARG A 466 -13.55 -17.67 -11.54
CA ARG A 466 -14.12 -18.82 -10.82
C ARG A 466 -15.42 -18.46 -10.12
N MET A 467 -15.49 -17.26 -9.54
CA MET A 467 -16.64 -16.79 -8.78
C MET A 467 -17.83 -16.48 -9.68
N LYS A 468 -17.60 -15.78 -10.79
CA LYS A 468 -18.62 -15.52 -11.82
C LYS A 468 -19.13 -16.82 -12.43
N VAL A 469 -18.23 -17.72 -12.82
CA VAL A 469 -18.56 -19.04 -13.40
C VAL A 469 -19.39 -19.85 -12.41
N ASN A 470 -19.05 -19.84 -11.11
CA ASN A 470 -19.82 -20.54 -10.10
C ASN A 470 -21.26 -19.99 -9.96
N VAL A 471 -21.50 -18.68 -10.10
CA VAL A 471 -22.87 -18.14 -10.12
C VAL A 471 -23.63 -18.67 -11.34
N ILE A 472 -23.03 -18.65 -12.52
CA ILE A 472 -23.66 -19.11 -13.77
C ILE A 472 -23.96 -20.61 -13.72
N LYS A 473 -22.99 -21.42 -13.27
CA LYS A 473 -23.09 -22.88 -13.12
C LYS A 473 -24.29 -23.30 -12.27
N ASN A 474 -24.64 -22.50 -11.27
CA ASN A 474 -25.71 -22.79 -10.32
C ASN A 474 -27.02 -22.05 -10.60
N THR A 475 -27.16 -21.38 -11.76
CA THR A 475 -28.37 -20.61 -12.10
C THR A 475 -28.95 -21.10 -13.44
N GLN A 476 -30.02 -21.89 -13.38
CA GLN A 476 -30.62 -22.51 -14.56
C GLN A 476 -31.10 -21.48 -15.60
N GLU A 477 -31.64 -20.35 -15.16
CA GLU A 477 -32.09 -19.27 -16.05
C GLU A 477 -30.95 -18.68 -16.89
N LEU A 478 -29.73 -18.61 -16.33
CA LEU A 478 -28.55 -18.13 -17.05
C LEU A 478 -28.04 -19.20 -18.03
N LEU A 479 -28.04 -20.47 -17.63
CA LEU A 479 -27.67 -21.58 -18.53
C LEU A 479 -28.62 -21.69 -19.72
N ASN A 480 -29.92 -21.42 -19.53
CA ASN A 480 -30.91 -21.44 -20.59
C ASN A 480 -30.67 -20.37 -21.69
N MET A 481 -29.88 -19.32 -21.41
CA MET A 481 -29.47 -18.35 -22.43
C MET A 481 -28.46 -18.92 -23.43
N PHE A 482 -27.81 -20.03 -23.06
CA PHE A 482 -26.69 -20.68 -23.75
C PHE A 482 -26.91 -22.21 -23.77
N PRO A 483 -27.87 -22.73 -24.56
CA PRO A 483 -28.22 -24.16 -24.54
C PRO A 483 -27.03 -25.06 -24.88
N GLU A 484 -26.18 -24.63 -25.81
CA GLU A 484 -24.93 -25.30 -26.17
C GLU A 484 -23.76 -24.57 -25.48
N HIS A 485 -23.33 -25.10 -24.32
CA HIS A 485 -22.22 -24.53 -23.56
C HIS A 485 -21.30 -25.61 -22.97
N THR A 486 -20.05 -25.22 -22.74
CA THR A 486 -19.08 -25.99 -21.95
C THR A 486 -18.68 -25.18 -20.74
N ILE A 487 -18.66 -25.81 -19.57
CA ILE A 487 -18.34 -25.15 -18.30
C ILE A 487 -17.31 -25.98 -17.52
N THR A 488 -16.28 -25.31 -17.01
CA THR A 488 -15.34 -25.85 -16.04
C THR A 488 -15.46 -25.09 -14.73
N ASP A 489 -14.53 -25.26 -13.79
CA ASP A 489 -14.52 -24.45 -12.58
C ASP A 489 -13.97 -23.03 -12.81
N THR A 490 -13.28 -22.79 -13.92
CA THR A 490 -12.62 -21.49 -14.21
C THR A 490 -12.93 -20.96 -15.60
N THR A 491 -13.74 -21.65 -16.41
CA THR A 491 -14.12 -21.19 -17.74
C THR A 491 -15.58 -21.49 -18.06
N PHE A 492 -16.17 -20.66 -18.92
CA PHE A 492 -17.47 -20.87 -19.51
C PHE A 492 -17.39 -20.49 -20.99
N HIS A 493 -17.86 -21.35 -21.89
CA HIS A 493 -17.89 -21.06 -23.32
C HIS A 493 -19.21 -21.50 -23.93
N SER A 494 -19.72 -20.69 -24.86
CA SER A 494 -20.89 -20.97 -25.69
C SER A 494 -20.65 -20.45 -27.11
N ASP A 495 -21.67 -20.39 -27.96
CA ASP A 495 -21.57 -19.79 -29.29
C ASP A 495 -21.35 -18.26 -29.28
N LYS A 496 -21.75 -17.58 -28.19
CA LYS A 496 -21.76 -16.11 -28.10
C LYS A 496 -21.24 -15.51 -26.79
N TYR A 497 -20.96 -16.32 -25.77
CA TYR A 497 -20.43 -15.84 -24.49
C TYR A 497 -19.30 -16.72 -24.00
N HIS A 498 -18.16 -16.08 -23.71
CA HIS A 498 -16.95 -16.72 -23.25
C HIS A 498 -16.46 -16.01 -21.99
N ILE A 499 -16.09 -16.79 -20.99
CA ILE A 499 -15.52 -16.34 -19.72
C ILE A 499 -14.26 -17.16 -19.50
N LEU A 500 -13.12 -16.48 -19.34
CA LEU A 500 -11.84 -17.15 -19.18
C LEU A 500 -10.84 -16.32 -18.37
N PRO A 501 -9.91 -16.98 -17.65
CA PRO A 501 -8.84 -16.31 -16.95
C PRO A 501 -7.90 -15.59 -17.93
N CYS A 502 -7.54 -14.36 -17.59
CA CYS A 502 -6.55 -13.57 -18.30
C CYS A 502 -5.80 -12.69 -17.30
N ASP A 503 -4.54 -12.97 -17.06
CA ASP A 503 -3.65 -12.10 -16.30
C ASP A 503 -3.06 -11.03 -17.23
N PHE A 504 -3.44 -9.77 -17.04
CA PHE A 504 -2.96 -8.66 -17.88
C PHE A 504 -1.45 -8.37 -17.75
N ARG A 505 -0.76 -9.01 -16.79
CA ARG A 505 0.71 -9.04 -16.71
C ARG A 505 1.33 -9.97 -17.75
N ASN A 506 0.55 -10.92 -18.28
CA ASN A 506 0.92 -11.89 -19.30
C ASN A 506 0.09 -11.68 -20.59
N LEU A 507 0.59 -10.85 -21.50
CA LEU A 507 -0.17 -10.39 -22.67
C LEU A 507 -0.49 -11.50 -23.68
N ASP A 508 0.25 -12.61 -23.66
CA ASP A 508 0.01 -13.75 -24.53
C ASP A 508 -1.34 -14.41 -24.22
N GLU A 509 -1.89 -14.21 -23.03
CA GLU A 509 -3.21 -14.72 -22.67
C GLU A 509 -4.36 -14.05 -23.44
N LEU A 510 -4.17 -12.83 -23.94
CA LEU A 510 -5.15 -12.16 -24.80
C LEU A 510 -5.30 -12.86 -26.16
N ASP A 511 -4.29 -13.60 -26.62
CA ASP A 511 -4.40 -14.35 -27.89
C ASP A 511 -5.36 -15.53 -27.81
N LYS A 512 -5.63 -16.06 -26.60
CA LYS A 512 -6.61 -17.13 -26.38
C LYS A 512 -8.01 -16.74 -26.86
N LEU A 513 -8.32 -15.44 -26.95
CA LEU A 513 -9.57 -14.95 -27.53
C LEU A 513 -9.81 -15.50 -28.95
N LYS A 514 -8.74 -15.66 -29.75
CA LYS A 514 -8.82 -16.16 -31.14
C LYS A 514 -9.31 -17.61 -31.21
N GLU A 515 -9.00 -18.43 -30.21
CA GLU A 515 -9.47 -19.81 -30.09
C GLU A 515 -11.01 -19.86 -29.94
N PHE A 516 -11.59 -18.78 -29.42
CA PHE A 516 -13.03 -18.63 -29.18
C PHE A 516 -13.69 -17.67 -30.19
N GLY A 517 -13.11 -17.56 -31.39
CA GLY A 517 -13.74 -16.86 -32.51
C GLY A 517 -13.61 -15.34 -32.49
N PHE A 518 -12.70 -14.79 -31.68
CA PHE A 518 -12.28 -13.39 -31.81
C PHE A 518 -11.58 -13.16 -33.15
N SER A 519 -11.97 -12.10 -33.86
CA SER A 519 -11.40 -11.67 -35.13
C SER A 519 -10.95 -10.21 -35.06
N SER A 520 -9.78 -9.93 -35.62
CA SER A 520 -9.25 -8.56 -35.69
C SER A 520 -10.06 -7.64 -36.60
N GLU A 521 -10.83 -8.20 -37.54
CA GLU A 521 -11.58 -7.45 -38.56
C GLU A 521 -12.97 -6.97 -38.09
N LEU A 522 -13.49 -7.57 -37.02
CA LEU A 522 -14.84 -7.26 -36.55
C LEU A 522 -14.88 -6.00 -35.67
N PRO A 523 -16.00 -5.26 -35.69
CA PRO A 523 -16.18 -4.15 -34.78
C PRO A 523 -16.06 -4.57 -33.31
N THR A 524 -15.16 -3.94 -32.56
CA THR A 524 -14.80 -4.40 -31.22
C THR A 524 -14.91 -3.29 -30.17
N ILE A 525 -15.58 -3.60 -29.06
CA ILE A 525 -15.62 -2.76 -27.86
C ILE A 525 -14.79 -3.44 -26.78
N TYR A 526 -13.73 -2.78 -26.32
CA TYR A 526 -13.05 -3.14 -25.08
C TYR A 526 -13.57 -2.26 -23.95
N LEU A 527 -14.01 -2.85 -22.86
CA LEU A 527 -14.39 -2.16 -21.64
C LEU A 527 -13.32 -2.39 -20.57
N SER A 528 -12.76 -1.31 -20.03
CA SER A 528 -11.98 -1.31 -18.79
C SER A 528 -12.68 -0.42 -17.76
N GLU A 529 -13.59 -1.00 -16.98
CA GLU A 529 -14.34 -0.27 -15.95
C GLU A 529 -13.49 -0.11 -14.67
N PHE A 530 -12.42 0.69 -14.77
CA PHE A 530 -11.34 0.94 -13.78
C PHE A 530 -10.23 -0.12 -13.66
N VAL A 531 -10.27 -1.26 -14.37
CA VAL A 531 -9.19 -2.26 -14.22
C VAL A 531 -7.81 -1.74 -14.63
N LEU A 532 -7.70 -1.01 -15.74
CA LEU A 532 -6.44 -0.40 -16.17
C LEU A 532 -5.98 0.70 -15.18
N THR A 533 -6.88 1.17 -14.32
CA THR A 533 -6.58 2.08 -13.21
C THR A 533 -6.03 1.33 -11.98
N TYR A 534 -5.98 0.00 -11.97
CA TYR A 534 -5.35 -0.77 -10.88
C TYR A 534 -4.00 -1.39 -11.28
N VAL A 535 -3.65 -1.36 -12.58
CA VAL A 535 -2.42 -1.95 -13.13
C VAL A 535 -1.33 -0.89 -13.27
N GLU A 536 -0.06 -1.24 -13.00
CA GLU A 536 1.08 -0.33 -13.15
C GLU A 536 1.16 0.26 -14.57
N ASN A 537 1.56 1.52 -14.71
CA ASN A 537 1.51 2.23 -16.01
C ASN A 537 2.28 1.52 -17.13
N HIS A 538 3.45 0.97 -16.82
CA HIS A 538 4.26 0.27 -17.81
C HIS A 538 3.61 -1.04 -18.28
N LEU A 539 2.76 -1.67 -17.47
CA LEU A 539 1.99 -2.87 -17.84
C LEU A 539 0.70 -2.50 -18.54
N SER A 540 -0.07 -1.55 -18.00
CA SER A 540 -1.30 -1.08 -18.66
C SER A 540 -1.03 -0.46 -20.03
N ASN A 541 0.13 0.20 -20.23
CA ASN A 541 0.57 0.65 -21.56
C ASN A 541 0.72 -0.51 -22.55
N LYS A 542 1.33 -1.61 -22.14
CA LYS A 542 1.49 -2.78 -23.01
C LYS A 542 0.14 -3.43 -23.31
N VAL A 543 -0.80 -3.45 -22.36
CA VAL A 543 -2.17 -3.92 -22.62
C VAL A 543 -2.84 -3.01 -23.65
N ILE A 544 -2.84 -1.69 -23.45
CA ILE A 544 -3.44 -0.70 -24.37
C ILE A 544 -2.86 -0.81 -25.78
N GLU A 545 -1.53 -0.97 -25.90
CA GLU A 545 -0.83 -1.19 -27.16
C GLU A 545 -1.16 -2.57 -27.77
N ARG A 546 -1.28 -3.61 -26.96
CA ARG A 546 -1.67 -4.94 -27.44
C ARG A 546 -3.07 -4.91 -28.03
N LEU A 547 -4.04 -4.27 -27.36
CA LEU A 547 -5.41 -4.15 -27.84
C LEU A 547 -5.51 -3.38 -29.16
N SER A 548 -4.74 -2.29 -29.33
CA SER A 548 -4.72 -1.55 -30.60
C SER A 548 -4.15 -2.40 -31.74
N ASN A 549 -3.08 -3.15 -31.48
CA ASN A 549 -2.44 -4.04 -32.46
C ASN A 549 -3.27 -5.28 -32.81
N MET A 550 -4.22 -5.67 -31.97
CA MET A 550 -5.15 -6.77 -32.25
C MET A 550 -6.31 -6.39 -33.18
N CYS A 551 -6.43 -5.11 -33.57
CA CYS A 551 -7.60 -4.60 -34.30
C CYS A 551 -7.24 -4.05 -35.69
N SER A 552 -7.78 -4.70 -36.72
CA SER A 552 -7.80 -4.19 -38.10
C SER A 552 -9.16 -3.57 -38.50
N GLY A 553 -10.24 -3.92 -37.80
CA GLY A 553 -11.58 -3.34 -37.93
C GLY A 553 -11.83 -2.15 -36.97
N PRO A 554 -12.99 -1.47 -37.09
CA PRO A 554 -13.37 -0.37 -36.21
C PRO A 554 -13.43 -0.82 -34.75
N SER A 555 -12.74 -0.14 -33.84
CA SER A 555 -12.66 -0.56 -32.44
C SER A 555 -12.65 0.63 -31.49
N ILE A 556 -13.19 0.42 -30.29
CA ILE A 556 -13.10 1.37 -29.19
C ILE A 556 -12.55 0.71 -27.93
N LEU A 557 -11.74 1.45 -27.18
CA LEU A 557 -11.42 1.17 -25.79
C LEU A 557 -12.12 2.20 -24.93
N LEU A 558 -13.17 1.76 -24.24
CA LEU A 558 -13.87 2.54 -23.23
C LEU A 558 -13.25 2.25 -21.88
N TYR A 559 -12.71 3.29 -21.22
CA TYR A 559 -12.06 3.16 -19.92
C TYR A 559 -12.58 4.22 -18.94
N HIS A 560 -12.55 3.89 -17.66
CA HIS A 560 -12.93 4.80 -16.59
C HIS A 560 -11.73 5.17 -15.74
N GLU A 561 -11.68 6.44 -15.38
CA GLU A 561 -10.61 7.03 -14.59
C GLU A 561 -11.15 8.20 -13.78
N TYR A 562 -10.40 8.64 -12.77
CA TYR A 562 -10.66 9.93 -12.15
C TYR A 562 -9.56 10.96 -12.44
N LYS A 563 -9.87 12.23 -12.14
CA LYS A 563 -9.08 13.43 -12.35
C LYS A 563 -8.00 13.59 -11.27
N ASN A 564 -6.85 14.12 -11.67
CA ASN A 564 -5.69 14.33 -10.79
C ASN A 564 -5.82 15.60 -9.94
N ASN A 565 -5.03 15.67 -8.86
CA ASN A 565 -4.84 16.85 -7.99
C ASN A 565 -6.13 17.41 -7.42
N THR A 566 -7.02 16.54 -6.95
CA THR A 566 -8.19 16.97 -6.20
C THR A 566 -8.30 16.20 -4.89
N PRO A 567 -9.04 16.71 -3.90
CA PRO A 567 -9.08 16.10 -2.56
C PRO A 567 -9.69 14.69 -2.53
N LEU A 568 -10.35 14.25 -3.61
CA LEU A 568 -10.93 12.91 -3.77
C LEU A 568 -9.93 11.86 -4.27
N TYR A 569 -8.73 12.26 -4.73
CA TYR A 569 -7.92 11.41 -5.62
C TYR A 569 -6.53 10.99 -5.13
N SER A 570 -6.21 11.12 -3.85
CA SER A 570 -5.08 10.34 -3.35
C SER A 570 -5.20 10.05 -1.88
N LEU A 571 -4.86 8.80 -1.53
CA LEU A 571 -4.21 8.34 -0.28
C LEU A 571 -4.20 6.80 -0.23
N THR A 572 -5.10 6.12 -0.94
CA THR A 572 -5.23 4.65 -0.87
C THR A 572 -4.49 3.89 -1.96
N GLU A 573 -4.23 4.51 -3.13
CA GLU A 573 -3.81 3.77 -4.34
C GLU A 573 -2.49 4.27 -4.97
N TYR A 574 -2.17 5.57 -4.89
CA TYR A 574 -0.90 6.15 -5.41
C TYR A 574 -0.36 7.18 -4.43
N TYR A 575 0.64 6.77 -3.65
CA TYR A 575 0.98 7.42 -2.39
C TYR A 575 2.03 8.53 -2.47
N THR A 576 2.62 8.76 -3.65
CA THR A 576 3.66 9.78 -3.86
C THR A 576 3.19 10.80 -4.89
N GLU A 577 3.57 12.06 -4.70
CA GLU A 577 3.33 13.13 -5.67
C GLU A 577 3.97 12.77 -7.03
N GLU A 578 5.16 12.17 -7.07
CA GLU A 578 5.74 11.66 -8.31
C GLU A 578 4.92 10.55 -8.98
N LEU A 579 4.44 9.51 -8.29
CA LEU A 579 3.54 8.51 -8.89
C LEU A 579 2.17 9.09 -9.29
N GLN A 580 1.70 10.16 -8.66
CA GLN A 580 0.49 10.88 -9.09
C GLN A 580 0.77 11.69 -10.37
N ILE A 581 1.96 12.28 -10.44
CA ILE A 581 2.47 13.10 -11.55
C ILE A 581 2.89 12.24 -12.76
N GLU A 582 3.72 11.20 -12.58
CA GLU A 582 4.15 10.20 -13.57
C GLU A 582 2.97 9.42 -14.15
N ARG A 583 1.92 9.21 -13.36
CA ARG A 583 0.78 8.42 -13.80
C ARG A 583 -0.10 9.15 -14.79
N PHE A 584 -0.34 10.44 -14.60
CA PHE A 584 -1.09 11.23 -15.55
C PHE A 584 -0.74 12.72 -15.47
N PHE A 585 0.13 13.18 -16.35
CA PHE A 585 0.13 14.60 -16.73
C PHE A 585 -1.12 14.92 -17.57
N ILE A 586 -1.60 16.17 -17.45
CA ILE A 586 -2.54 16.97 -18.28
C ILE A 586 -3.37 16.19 -19.34
N ILE A 587 -4.67 16.49 -19.49
CA ILE A 587 -5.57 15.97 -20.56
C ILE A 587 -4.87 15.78 -21.93
N ASN A 588 -4.02 16.73 -22.34
CA ASN A 588 -3.20 16.66 -23.55
C ASN A 588 -2.23 15.45 -23.60
N TYR A 589 -1.61 15.05 -22.50
CA TYR A 589 -0.75 13.86 -22.43
C TYR A 589 -1.56 12.56 -22.46
N LYS A 590 -2.82 12.52 -21.99
CA LYS A 590 -3.69 11.35 -22.15
C LYS A 590 -4.06 11.11 -23.62
N LEU A 591 -4.39 12.19 -24.33
CA LEU A 591 -4.59 12.15 -25.78
C LEU A 591 -3.33 11.65 -26.50
N ILE A 592 -2.15 12.10 -26.05
CA ILE A 592 -0.86 11.63 -26.57
C ILE A 592 -0.63 10.15 -26.22
N ARG A 593 -0.89 9.72 -24.98
CA ARG A 593 -0.65 8.35 -24.48
C ARG A 593 -1.32 7.30 -25.34
N TYR A 594 -2.64 7.38 -25.51
CA TYR A 594 -3.37 6.40 -26.31
C TYR A 594 -2.96 6.46 -27.78
N LYS A 595 -2.69 7.67 -28.29
CA LYS A 595 -2.19 7.84 -29.66
C LYS A 595 -0.83 7.20 -29.90
N THR A 596 0.12 7.37 -28.97
CA THR A 596 1.45 6.75 -29.05
C THR A 596 1.41 5.24 -28.90
N LEU A 597 0.36 4.70 -28.25
CA LEU A 597 0.11 3.27 -28.09
C LEU A 597 -0.79 2.71 -29.21
N GLY A 598 -0.86 3.41 -30.34
CA GLY A 598 -1.45 2.89 -31.58
C GLY A 598 -2.94 3.19 -31.77
N TRP A 599 -3.61 3.92 -30.89
CA TRP A 599 -4.99 4.39 -31.11
C TRP A 599 -5.01 5.65 -32.00
N ASP A 600 -6.10 5.89 -32.73
CA ASP A 600 -6.13 6.97 -33.73
C ASP A 600 -6.52 8.31 -33.10
N ASN A 601 -7.52 8.28 -32.20
CA ASN A 601 -7.98 9.43 -31.44
C ASN A 601 -8.51 9.00 -30.06
N THR A 602 -8.70 9.95 -29.15
CA THR A 602 -9.30 9.70 -27.83
C THR A 602 -10.19 10.86 -27.43
N HIS A 603 -11.38 10.54 -26.91
CA HIS A 603 -12.33 11.51 -26.38
C HIS A 603 -12.49 11.28 -24.88
N ILE A 604 -12.50 12.35 -24.07
CA ILE A 604 -12.64 12.26 -22.61
C ILE A 604 -13.91 13.00 -22.20
N LEU A 605 -14.85 12.27 -21.61
CA LEU A 605 -16.15 12.77 -21.17
C LEU A 605 -16.25 12.66 -19.65
N TYR A 606 -16.15 13.77 -18.95
CA TYR A 606 -16.44 13.81 -17.51
C TYR A 606 -17.89 13.44 -17.24
N TYR A 607 -18.17 12.84 -16.09
CA TYR A 607 -19.50 12.37 -15.73
C TYR A 607 -20.54 13.49 -15.64
N ASN A 608 -20.10 14.72 -15.33
CA ASN A 608 -20.97 15.90 -15.42
C ASN A 608 -21.46 16.13 -16.86
N SER A 609 -20.58 15.99 -17.85
CA SER A 609 -20.93 16.04 -19.26
C SER A 609 -21.80 14.86 -19.66
N VAL A 610 -21.49 13.63 -19.20
CA VAL A 610 -22.36 12.47 -19.44
C VAL A 610 -23.78 12.75 -18.96
N TYR A 611 -23.95 13.20 -17.72
CA TYR A 611 -25.27 13.51 -17.17
C TYR A 611 -25.95 14.67 -17.89
N ASN A 612 -25.24 15.76 -18.18
CA ASN A 612 -25.81 16.96 -18.79
C ASN A 612 -26.17 16.78 -20.27
N TYR A 613 -25.51 15.86 -20.97
CA TYR A 613 -25.51 15.86 -22.43
C TYR A 613 -25.88 14.51 -23.05
N MET A 614 -25.54 13.39 -22.41
CA MET A 614 -25.92 12.06 -22.92
C MET A 614 -27.25 11.55 -22.36
N ILE A 615 -27.75 12.19 -21.29
CA ILE A 615 -29.01 11.85 -20.62
C ILE A 615 -29.99 13.00 -20.85
N ASP A 616 -31.12 12.74 -21.49
CA ASP A 616 -32.08 13.78 -21.85
C ASP A 616 -32.81 14.37 -20.62
N LYS A 617 -33.43 15.54 -20.80
CA LYS A 617 -34.10 16.30 -19.74
C LYS A 617 -35.16 15.50 -18.99
N ASN A 618 -35.98 14.71 -19.69
CA ASN A 618 -37.06 13.95 -19.06
C ASN A 618 -36.47 12.82 -18.23
N GLU A 619 -35.42 12.18 -18.74
CA GLU A 619 -34.73 11.14 -18.02
C GLU A 619 -34.00 11.66 -16.78
N ARG A 620 -33.33 12.81 -16.86
CA ARG A 620 -32.74 13.51 -15.70
C ARG A 620 -33.80 13.82 -14.62
N LYS A 621 -34.98 14.29 -15.03
CA LYS A 621 -36.10 14.54 -14.12
C LYS A 621 -36.59 13.24 -13.47
N ARG A 622 -36.73 12.16 -14.25
CA ARG A 622 -37.16 10.85 -13.77
C ARG A 622 -36.21 10.31 -12.72
N VAL A 623 -34.91 10.23 -13.01
CA VAL A 623 -33.96 9.62 -12.07
C VAL A 623 -33.78 10.39 -10.77
N ARG A 624 -33.93 11.73 -10.82
CA ARG A 624 -33.94 12.56 -9.61
C ARG A 624 -35.21 12.36 -8.77
N SER A 625 -36.35 12.07 -9.39
CA SER A 625 -37.60 11.88 -8.65
C SER A 625 -37.71 10.53 -7.95
N ILE A 626 -36.96 9.51 -8.39
CA ILE A 626 -36.97 8.16 -7.78
C ILE A 626 -36.75 8.23 -6.27
N GLU A 627 -35.72 8.94 -5.84
CA GLU A 627 -35.34 9.08 -4.42
C GLU A 627 -35.43 10.54 -3.93
N ASN A 628 -36.11 11.42 -4.68
CA ASN A 628 -36.17 12.87 -4.43
C ASN A 628 -34.77 13.50 -4.22
N PHE A 629 -33.85 13.19 -5.13
CA PHE A 629 -32.44 13.57 -5.01
C PHE A 629 -32.23 15.09 -5.19
N LYS A 630 -31.68 15.72 -4.14
CA LYS A 630 -31.44 17.18 -4.07
C LYS A 630 -29.98 17.57 -4.03
N ASP A 631 -29.08 16.65 -3.70
CA ASP A 631 -27.66 16.95 -3.47
C ASP A 631 -26.85 17.02 -4.78
N MET A 632 -27.18 18.02 -5.59
CA MET A 632 -26.52 18.26 -6.87
C MET A 632 -25.09 18.77 -6.70
N LYS A 633 -24.78 19.41 -5.56
CA LYS A 633 -23.45 19.95 -5.27
C LYS A 633 -22.44 18.81 -5.14
N HIS A 634 -22.63 17.89 -4.20
CA HIS A 634 -21.65 16.83 -3.99
C HIS A 634 -21.60 15.85 -5.17
N LEU A 635 -22.73 15.59 -5.82
CA LEU A 635 -22.76 14.78 -7.04
C LEU A 635 -21.95 15.44 -8.15
N ALA A 636 -22.07 16.76 -8.34
CA ALA A 636 -21.29 17.51 -9.33
C ALA A 636 -19.80 17.53 -9.00
N VAL A 637 -19.43 17.63 -7.72
CA VAL A 637 -18.03 17.46 -7.29
C VAL A 637 -17.54 16.09 -7.73
N MET A 638 -18.19 14.99 -7.34
CA MET A 638 -17.76 13.64 -7.71
C MET A 638 -17.74 13.39 -9.24
N CYS A 639 -18.71 13.95 -9.96
CA CYS A 639 -18.82 13.81 -11.42
C CYS A 639 -17.81 14.70 -12.18
N SER A 640 -17.27 15.73 -11.54
CA SER A 640 -16.15 16.53 -12.10
C SER A 640 -14.81 15.82 -11.94
N HIS A 641 -14.75 14.82 -11.05
CA HIS A 641 -13.58 13.95 -10.89
C HIS A 641 -13.62 12.74 -11.79
N SER A 642 -14.80 12.17 -12.06
CA SER A 642 -14.91 10.91 -12.78
C SER A 642 -15.06 11.14 -14.27
N ALA A 643 -14.35 10.38 -15.09
CA ALA A 643 -14.42 10.49 -16.56
C ALA A 643 -14.53 9.13 -17.25
N ILE A 644 -15.18 9.16 -18.41
CA ILE A 644 -15.18 8.08 -19.40
C ILE A 644 -14.23 8.51 -20.53
N GLY A 645 -13.15 7.77 -20.71
CA GLY A 645 -12.30 7.88 -21.87
C GLY A 645 -12.74 6.90 -22.96
N VAL A 646 -12.75 7.36 -24.20
CA VAL A 646 -13.08 6.55 -25.38
C VAL A 646 -11.97 6.73 -26.40
N SER A 647 -11.06 5.76 -26.48
CA SER A 647 -10.05 5.70 -27.53
C SER A 647 -10.62 4.95 -28.73
N VAL A 648 -10.41 5.48 -29.93
CA VAL A 648 -10.96 4.93 -31.17
C VAL A 648 -9.85 4.46 -32.11
N LYS A 649 -10.10 3.37 -32.83
CA LYS A 649 -9.19 2.77 -33.80
C LYS A 649 -9.97 2.36 -35.05
N ASN A 650 -9.49 2.73 -36.23
CA ASN A 650 -10.09 2.44 -37.54
C ASN A 650 -11.56 2.93 -37.65
N CYS A 651 -11.92 4.04 -37.00
CA CYS A 651 -13.30 4.56 -36.97
C CYS A 651 -13.58 5.69 -37.99
N ASN A 652 -12.71 5.88 -39.00
CA ASN A 652 -12.83 6.98 -39.97
C ASN A 652 -14.14 7.00 -40.79
N GLY A 653 -14.88 5.88 -40.83
CA GLY A 653 -16.20 5.78 -41.47
C GLY A 653 -17.40 5.93 -40.53
N MET A 654 -17.17 6.24 -39.24
CA MET A 654 -18.22 6.31 -38.21
C MET A 654 -18.47 7.74 -37.73
N GLU A 655 -18.72 8.67 -38.66
CA GLU A 655 -18.87 10.09 -38.33
C GLU A 655 -19.95 10.37 -37.29
N ASP A 656 -21.10 9.69 -37.35
CA ASP A 656 -22.18 9.88 -36.38
C ASP A 656 -21.78 9.47 -34.96
N PHE A 657 -20.89 8.47 -34.83
CA PHE A 657 -20.33 8.07 -33.55
C PHE A 657 -19.28 9.06 -33.04
N LEU A 658 -18.37 9.49 -33.92
CA LEU A 658 -17.33 10.45 -33.56
C LEU A 658 -17.95 11.81 -33.16
N LYS A 659 -18.96 12.29 -33.91
CA LYS A 659 -19.74 13.49 -33.57
C LYS A 659 -20.48 13.35 -32.25
N PHE A 660 -20.96 12.14 -31.91
CA PHE A 660 -21.60 11.89 -30.62
C PHE A 660 -20.62 11.98 -29.44
N LEU A 661 -19.34 11.65 -29.65
CA LEU A 661 -18.31 11.79 -28.61
C LEU A 661 -17.80 13.22 -28.44
N ASP A 662 -17.96 14.09 -29.44
CA ASP A 662 -17.56 15.49 -29.35
C ASP A 662 -18.59 16.33 -28.58
N SER A 663 -18.14 16.95 -27.48
CA SER A 663 -18.98 17.69 -26.53
C SER A 663 -19.57 19.01 -27.06
N SER A 664 -19.34 19.36 -28.33
CA SER A 664 -19.70 20.64 -28.95
C SER A 664 -21.12 20.68 -29.53
N HIS A 665 -21.88 19.59 -29.46
CA HIS A 665 -23.19 19.43 -30.12
C HIS A 665 -24.40 19.36 -29.18
N PHE A 666 -24.21 19.61 -27.89
CA PHE A 666 -25.27 19.44 -26.91
C PHE A 666 -25.96 20.76 -26.58
N ASP A 667 -27.28 20.79 -26.76
CA ASP A 667 -28.16 21.95 -26.56
C ASP A 667 -28.13 22.45 -25.11
N ASP A 668 -27.97 23.75 -24.89
CA ASP A 668 -27.87 24.41 -23.58
C ASP A 668 -29.25 24.59 -22.91
N ASP A 669 -29.98 23.50 -22.65
CA ASP A 669 -31.15 23.56 -21.77
C ASP A 669 -30.68 23.60 -20.30
N LEU A 670 -30.76 24.80 -19.71
CA LEU A 670 -30.23 25.14 -18.39
C LEU A 670 -30.96 24.44 -17.22
N ASP A 671 -32.09 23.77 -17.45
CA ASP A 671 -32.86 23.14 -16.38
C ASP A 671 -32.28 21.77 -15.95
N ASN A 672 -32.06 21.60 -14.65
CA ASN A 672 -31.69 20.33 -14.00
C ASN A 672 -30.32 19.76 -14.42
N MET A 673 -29.41 20.61 -14.89
CA MET A 673 -28.02 20.23 -15.13
C MET A 673 -27.23 20.08 -13.82
N LEU A 674 -26.22 19.22 -13.83
CA LEU A 674 -25.18 19.21 -12.82
C LEU A 674 -24.27 20.44 -13.02
N PRO A 675 -23.97 21.19 -11.95
CA PRO A 675 -22.95 22.22 -11.98
C PRO A 675 -21.62 21.70 -12.52
N LYS A 676 -20.90 22.55 -13.24
CA LYS A 676 -19.50 22.30 -13.59
C LYS A 676 -18.63 23.16 -12.68
N TYR A 677 -17.69 22.53 -11.99
CA TYR A 677 -16.70 23.24 -11.19
C TYR A 677 -15.36 23.22 -11.92
N SER A 678 -14.67 24.35 -11.95
CA SER A 678 -13.26 24.41 -12.30
C SER A 678 -12.40 23.75 -11.21
N ASP A 679 -11.15 23.46 -11.53
CA ASP A 679 -10.22 22.83 -10.58
C ASP A 679 -10.04 23.63 -9.29
N LYS A 680 -10.00 24.96 -9.39
CA LYS A 680 -9.90 25.85 -8.23
C LYS A 680 -11.17 25.86 -7.39
N GLU A 681 -12.33 25.71 -8.02
CA GLU A 681 -13.61 25.73 -7.32
C GLU A 681 -13.84 24.43 -6.56
N ILE A 682 -13.40 23.29 -7.10
CA ILE A 682 -13.53 21.95 -6.49
C ILE A 682 -13.00 21.95 -5.06
N GLU A 683 -11.82 22.51 -4.82
CA GLU A 683 -11.22 22.59 -3.47
C GLU A 683 -12.11 23.35 -2.49
N SER A 684 -12.69 24.49 -2.93
CA SER A 684 -13.57 25.31 -2.10
C SER A 684 -14.92 24.67 -1.79
N VAL A 685 -15.41 23.78 -2.67
CA VAL A 685 -16.72 23.13 -2.50
C VAL A 685 -16.63 21.72 -1.93
N PHE A 686 -15.41 21.21 -1.72
CA PHE A 686 -15.15 19.89 -1.17
C PHE A 686 -15.62 19.77 0.28
N ASP A 687 -16.48 18.79 0.54
CA ASP A 687 -16.99 18.49 1.87
C ASP A 687 -16.40 17.15 2.33
N LEU A 688 -15.28 17.22 3.05
CA LEU A 688 -14.56 16.04 3.53
C LEU A 688 -15.47 15.14 4.38
N LYS A 689 -16.27 15.74 5.27
CA LYS A 689 -17.14 15.00 6.18
C LYS A 689 -18.18 14.20 5.40
N PHE A 690 -18.79 14.80 4.38
CA PHE A 690 -19.74 14.10 3.51
C PHE A 690 -19.09 12.91 2.80
N PHE A 691 -17.90 13.09 2.20
CA PHE A 691 -17.24 12.00 1.49
C PHE A 691 -16.72 10.89 2.42
N ASP A 692 -16.35 11.22 3.66
CA ASP A 692 -16.03 10.24 4.71
C ASP A 692 -17.28 9.43 5.10
N GLU A 693 -18.42 10.08 5.31
CA GLU A 693 -19.69 9.40 5.63
C GLU A 693 -20.13 8.44 4.51
N ILE A 694 -19.98 8.86 3.26
CA ILE A 694 -20.26 8.03 2.08
C ILE A 694 -19.31 6.84 2.00
N THR A 695 -18.02 7.06 2.25
CA THR A 695 -17.02 5.99 2.25
C THR A 695 -17.29 4.98 3.37
N GLN A 696 -17.67 5.47 4.56
CA GLN A 696 -18.07 4.62 5.67
C GLN A 696 -19.35 3.82 5.36
N HIS A 697 -20.31 4.40 4.65
CA HIS A 697 -21.48 3.68 4.17
C HIS A 697 -21.09 2.53 3.23
N LEU A 698 -20.20 2.77 2.26
CA LEU A 698 -19.68 1.71 1.38
C LEU A 698 -18.99 0.59 2.17
N TYR A 699 -18.19 0.95 3.17
CA TYR A 699 -17.53 -0.01 4.05
C TYR A 699 -18.54 -0.86 4.84
N ASN A 700 -19.60 -0.24 5.36
CA ASN A 700 -20.62 -0.97 6.12
C ASN A 700 -21.39 -1.97 5.25
N VAL A 701 -21.64 -1.63 3.98
CA VAL A 701 -22.30 -2.53 3.02
C VAL A 701 -21.49 -3.81 2.79
N THR A 702 -20.16 -3.72 2.76
CA THR A 702 -19.27 -4.85 2.44
C THR A 702 -18.78 -5.60 3.68
N CYS A 703 -18.40 -4.89 4.74
CA CYS A 703 -17.70 -5.44 5.91
C CYS A 703 -18.61 -5.66 7.12
N ALA A 704 -19.81 -5.07 7.14
CA ALA A 704 -20.80 -5.28 8.21
C ALA A 704 -22.20 -5.57 7.62
N PRO A 705 -22.36 -6.61 6.79
CA PRO A 705 -23.64 -6.92 6.16
C PRO A 705 -24.73 -7.26 7.19
N ASN A 706 -25.84 -6.53 7.10
CA ASN A 706 -26.95 -6.60 8.08
C ASN A 706 -27.94 -7.75 7.84
N THR A 707 -27.78 -8.53 6.77
CA THR A 707 -28.66 -9.65 6.42
C THR A 707 -27.85 -10.94 6.29
N GLU A 708 -28.50 -12.09 6.46
CA GLU A 708 -27.87 -13.40 6.25
C GLU A 708 -27.52 -13.65 4.78
N GLU A 709 -28.36 -13.22 3.84
CA GLU A 709 -28.09 -13.28 2.40
C GLU A 709 -26.83 -12.48 2.03
N SER A 710 -26.68 -11.25 2.56
CA SER A 710 -25.50 -10.43 2.32
C SER A 710 -24.26 -10.98 3.02
N ARG A 711 -24.38 -11.49 4.25
CA ARG A 711 -23.27 -12.20 4.93
C ARG A 711 -22.80 -13.40 4.10
N ALA A 712 -23.71 -14.29 3.70
CA ALA A 712 -23.38 -15.45 2.88
C ALA A 712 -22.84 -15.07 1.50
N PHE A 713 -23.25 -13.93 0.94
CA PHE A 713 -22.62 -13.38 -0.25
C PHE A 713 -21.18 -12.99 0.03
N PHE A 714 -20.93 -12.02 0.91
CA PHE A 714 -19.58 -11.50 1.20
C PHE A 714 -18.63 -12.57 1.78
N ASP A 715 -19.15 -13.53 2.55
CA ASP A 715 -18.39 -14.70 3.06
C ASP A 715 -17.94 -15.66 1.95
N ARG A 716 -18.65 -15.71 0.81
CA ARG A 716 -18.16 -16.45 -0.35
C ARG A 716 -16.92 -15.77 -0.93
N PHE A 717 -16.83 -14.44 -0.90
CA PHE A 717 -15.67 -13.72 -1.43
C PHE A 717 -14.45 -13.85 -0.53
N SER A 718 -14.63 -13.87 0.79
CA SER A 718 -13.52 -14.05 1.75
C SER A 718 -12.90 -15.45 1.76
N LYS A 719 -13.57 -16.45 1.15
CA LYS A 719 -13.08 -17.83 1.03
C LYS A 719 -12.28 -18.11 -0.23
N PHE A 720 -12.35 -17.24 -1.24
CA PHE A 720 -11.65 -17.36 -2.53
C PHE A 720 -10.54 -16.31 -2.69
N SER A 721 -10.23 -15.59 -1.61
CA SER A 721 -9.31 -14.45 -1.53
C SER A 721 -8.26 -14.67 -0.44
#